data_AF-A0A2E7J609-F1
#
_entry.id   AF-A0A2E7J609-F1
#
_cell.length_a   1.000
_cell.length_b   1.000
_cell.length_c   1.000
_cell.angle_alpha   90.00
_cell.angle_beta   90.00
_cell.angle_gamma   90.00
#
_symmetry.space_group_name_H-M   'P 1'
#
loop_
_entity.id
_entity.type
_entity.pdbx_description
1 polymer ?
#
loop_
_entity_poly.entity_id
_entity_poly.type
_entity_poly.pdbx_seq_one_letter_code
_entity_poly.pdbx_strand_id
1 'polypeptide(L)'
;MARRAMSGRRGTIASLIILALFAPLASSSIVMEENDRGGFDADGDWRPSVELEIHSKWWLHWSRDKDANSIDDRLEWLIEQPEEIQRDWWRRASDGNARIFVNYDHHPSDADVGALESLGVEVTFRFRYLDTLSATAPIESILDPGGIRALPGVVMIEDLGLAETNMHEAVPNMGVDSVWQDFGFDGTGSVIAVLDTGIRGDHEGLNDMDDDPLTCIDDLPDPDPFDPDPDPIPSDCDPKIIAFYDAVFTDEEQDPSTSYDSGTHGTHVAGIAAGTGGGQTDPETGLRYVGAAPGAYLINILGCCDGDIEDVMQGAQWAIDNKEKYGIDIVTSSLGEQQLELHVDNDGNSAWSRQMDMVVEAGIITTLSAGNEFGGLTVAGCNTIDSPGDARLPVTVASLDKDLGLAIYSSRGYTSDLRVKPDVATIGSNIMAPDAATQDGYTGKSGTSMATPLMAGIAALMVEANPDISPSEFKDIIGAHSIEREIQLLDDPGFNDCSILESRPDNEFGYGQADPSAFVEAAGSIDRTLNVTMDIETMEEIGNESYIYGSSSGGKPSSPGVVEVRVGGGNWTEAFDDSPLKDWSSWSIKLDPHIESGNSTIFARLVVDEDHISPVDARRVILLDLPAESGGSSGSSSSNILIIGVTIMLAALLGFVLYNREKLIDEWFEGESLTENRLRRMVSLCVLYFAQGLPWGFASVAFAAYLADNGLTPQEIAALFATIALPWTFKWIWGPVIDTVNLPQFGSRRLWIIFAQFGMAVSIGTLLLIPDLKNQLDTVIKLLFIHNIFASLQDVSTDALAVDVLRDDEVSKANGYMFASKRAGMIIGGAILGGFATKIGIRGMLTIQLPLLLLIMLLPLFLYEKPGTRLFPWSSPSKSRSDGTNSSEQLVTSDFVDENLYWEDPEESRWWAARAVGRSTFNQTISVASLITMASMAIFVLGLLYAILSVDLEVEGYQIAKDIAFVGFALAFATSLLNRAFPGLLGAAPNPFYLLPFGARRTLAQTTFNLTKAFSLRSSFLLIFLCLLSELYLFVDPIVLDIFINRAGWEQEKYNVIVGGIVIFATMIGQISGGMLGDRFGVRRVAMVGFTCLALANAMLAVLQPYWTNTIVMTTYLIIRGLINGVAWICIIAVAMKMTWSKVGGTQFTAYMSMFNLSAVMAYTFTATMLDLFNGSYTTAIYAGAALTMITVVFLVFIDPDECNRVLEENTEEDDDAIDADLGESAFWKDEGGVEPVATS
;
A
#
# COMPACT_ATOMS: atom_id res chain seq x y z
N MET A 1 -36.92 -35.49 -12.04
CA MET A 1 -35.91 -35.97 -13.02
C MET A 1 -34.95 -34.88 -13.52
N ALA A 2 -35.41 -33.67 -13.86
CA ALA A 2 -34.55 -32.62 -14.45
C ALA A 2 -33.22 -32.32 -13.72
N ARG A 3 -33.20 -32.27 -12.37
CA ARG A 3 -31.99 -31.96 -11.59
C ARG A 3 -30.78 -32.90 -11.80
N ARG A 4 -30.95 -34.13 -12.32
CA ARG A 4 -29.82 -35.04 -12.61
C ARG A 4 -29.10 -34.79 -13.94
N ALA A 5 -29.56 -33.84 -14.77
CA ALA A 5 -28.98 -33.56 -16.08
C ALA A 5 -27.93 -32.43 -16.09
N MET A 6 -27.85 -31.59 -15.05
CA MET A 6 -26.97 -30.40 -15.05
C MET A 6 -25.59 -30.64 -14.43
N SER A 7 -25.50 -31.49 -13.40
CA SER A 7 -24.23 -31.86 -12.74
C SER A 7 -23.16 -32.35 -13.73
N GLY A 8 -23.55 -33.20 -14.69
CA GLY A 8 -22.62 -33.71 -15.71
C GLY A 8 -22.06 -32.64 -16.66
N ARG A 9 -22.69 -31.46 -16.80
CA ARG A 9 -22.19 -30.38 -17.65
C ARG A 9 -21.04 -29.61 -17.00
N ARG A 10 -21.19 -29.21 -15.71
CA ARG A 10 -20.12 -28.48 -14.99
C ARG A 10 -18.84 -29.32 -14.88
N GLY A 11 -18.94 -30.59 -14.48
CA GLY A 11 -17.77 -31.49 -14.40
C GLY A 11 -17.06 -31.71 -15.74
N THR A 12 -17.81 -31.76 -16.86
CA THR A 12 -17.21 -31.86 -18.20
C THR A 12 -16.49 -30.56 -18.62
N ILE A 13 -17.03 -29.40 -18.23
CA ILE A 13 -16.43 -28.09 -18.53
C ILE A 13 -15.17 -27.87 -17.68
N ALA A 14 -15.21 -28.13 -16.38
CA ALA A 14 -14.03 -28.08 -15.51
C ALA A 14 -12.92 -29.03 -16.01
N SER A 15 -13.27 -30.27 -16.39
CA SER A 15 -12.32 -31.21 -16.99
C SER A 15 -11.72 -30.70 -18.31
N LEU A 16 -12.49 -29.96 -19.12
CA LEU A 16 -12.01 -29.36 -20.37
C LEU A 16 -11.10 -28.13 -20.15
N ILE A 17 -11.37 -27.32 -19.12
CA ILE A 17 -10.53 -26.17 -18.74
C ILE A 17 -9.21 -26.68 -18.15
N ILE A 18 -9.25 -27.69 -17.27
CA ILE A 18 -8.05 -28.35 -16.75
C ILE A 18 -7.25 -29.01 -17.88
N LEU A 19 -7.90 -29.68 -18.84
CA LEU A 19 -7.22 -30.21 -20.04
C LEU A 19 -6.65 -29.11 -20.97
N ALA A 20 -7.21 -27.91 -20.98
CA ALA A 20 -6.65 -26.78 -21.72
C ALA A 20 -5.42 -26.18 -21.02
N LEU A 21 -5.43 -26.11 -19.68
CA LEU A 21 -4.33 -25.58 -18.87
C LEU A 21 -3.12 -26.53 -18.82
N PHE A 22 -3.34 -27.86 -18.81
CA PHE A 22 -2.25 -28.85 -18.87
C PHE A 22 -1.73 -29.12 -20.30
N ALA A 23 -2.36 -28.58 -21.34
CA ALA A 23 -1.95 -28.81 -22.74
C ALA A 23 -0.49 -28.42 -23.08
N PRO A 24 0.12 -27.34 -22.53
CA PRO A 24 1.48 -26.95 -22.90
C PRO A 24 2.58 -27.95 -22.50
N LEU A 25 2.38 -28.69 -21.41
CA LEU A 25 3.42 -29.56 -20.81
C LEU A 25 3.54 -30.95 -21.48
N ALA A 26 2.65 -31.29 -22.42
CA ALA A 26 2.55 -32.64 -22.98
C ALA A 26 2.86 -32.76 -24.48
N SER A 27 3.28 -31.68 -25.17
CA SER A 27 3.46 -31.67 -26.63
C SER A 27 4.80 -31.07 -27.11
N SER A 28 5.91 -31.46 -26.50
CA SER A 28 7.27 -31.14 -26.98
C SER A 28 7.68 -32.01 -28.18
N SER A 29 7.46 -31.51 -29.39
CA SER A 29 8.14 -32.02 -30.59
C SER A 29 8.37 -30.89 -31.61
N ILE A 30 9.63 -30.71 -32.01
CA ILE A 30 10.14 -29.57 -32.77
C ILE A 30 9.79 -29.67 -34.27
N VAL A 31 9.30 -28.58 -34.84
CA VAL A 31 9.68 -28.11 -36.19
C VAL A 31 9.81 -26.59 -36.12
N MET A 32 10.92 -26.04 -36.62
CA MET A 32 11.04 -24.62 -36.99
C MET A 32 11.38 -24.56 -38.48
N GLU A 33 10.78 -23.63 -39.20
CA GLU A 33 10.96 -23.38 -40.63
C GLU A 33 11.15 -21.86 -40.85
N GLU A 34 11.66 -21.45 -42.00
CA GLU A 34 12.39 -20.17 -42.18
C GLU A 34 11.52 -18.90 -42.08
N ASN A 35 12.15 -17.75 -41.79
CA ASN A 35 11.46 -16.64 -41.09
C ASN A 35 11.62 -15.26 -41.78
N ASP A 36 10.99 -15.09 -42.94
CA ASP A 36 11.03 -13.89 -43.81
C ASP A 36 10.70 -12.56 -43.11
N ARG A 37 11.72 -11.84 -42.65
CA ARG A 37 11.67 -10.51 -42.04
C ARG A 37 13.10 -9.98 -42.07
N GLY A 38 13.40 -9.02 -42.94
CA GLY A 38 14.75 -8.54 -43.19
C GLY A 38 14.86 -7.49 -44.30
N GLY A 39 15.61 -6.42 -44.05
CA GLY A 39 15.93 -5.36 -45.02
C GLY A 39 17.34 -5.53 -45.63
N PHE A 40 17.82 -4.49 -46.32
CA PHE A 40 19.17 -4.48 -46.92
C PHE A 40 19.97 -3.23 -46.54
N ASP A 41 21.16 -3.45 -45.97
CA ASP A 41 22.09 -2.40 -45.54
C ASP A 41 22.64 -1.54 -46.69
N ALA A 42 23.36 -0.48 -46.33
CA ALA A 42 23.91 0.51 -47.25
C ALA A 42 24.89 -0.06 -48.30
N ASP A 43 25.53 -1.20 -48.03
CA ASP A 43 26.33 -1.95 -49.00
C ASP A 43 25.50 -2.99 -49.80
N GLY A 44 24.32 -3.34 -49.31
CA GLY A 44 23.32 -4.19 -49.98
C GLY A 44 23.24 -5.64 -49.46
N ASP A 45 23.73 -5.91 -48.24
CA ASP A 45 23.64 -7.21 -47.56
C ASP A 45 22.42 -7.31 -46.61
N TRP A 46 21.93 -8.53 -46.38
CA TRP A 46 20.62 -8.82 -45.75
C TRP A 46 20.69 -9.27 -44.28
N ARG A 47 19.68 -8.92 -43.49
CA ARG A 47 19.69 -8.92 -42.01
C ARG A 47 18.28 -9.45 -41.45
N PRO A 48 18.10 -10.32 -40.38
CA PRO A 48 16.79 -10.53 -39.57
C PRO A 48 16.67 -10.62 -37.95
N SER A 49 16.12 -9.63 -37.14
CA SER A 49 16.42 -9.22 -35.67
C SER A 49 15.36 -9.17 -34.50
N VAL A 50 15.40 -8.11 -33.66
CA VAL A 50 15.42 -7.83 -32.19
C VAL A 50 14.22 -7.13 -31.47
N GLU A 51 13.32 -6.35 -32.04
CA GLU A 51 11.88 -6.37 -31.68
C GLU A 51 11.19 -7.81 -32.07
N LEU A 52 9.91 -9.41 -31.01
CA LEU A 52 9.30 -10.74 -31.08
C LEU A 52 7.79 -10.59 -31.14
N GLU A 53 7.23 -11.11 -32.21
CA GLU A 53 6.01 -10.65 -32.86
C GLU A 53 5.97 -9.15 -33.01
N ILE A 54 5.69 -8.43 -31.93
CA ILE A 54 4.37 -7.83 -31.76
C ILE A 54 4.23 -6.46 -32.41
N HIS A 55 5.17 -6.16 -33.34
CA HIS A 55 5.47 -4.85 -33.88
C HIS A 55 5.75 -4.68 -35.38
N SER A 56 5.59 -5.69 -36.25
CA SER A 56 6.07 -5.60 -37.66
C SER A 56 5.83 -4.25 -38.35
N LYS A 57 6.72 -3.82 -39.24
CA LYS A 57 6.51 -2.71 -40.17
C LYS A 57 6.10 -1.34 -39.54
N TRP A 58 6.26 -1.18 -38.20
CA TRP A 58 5.72 -0.14 -37.30
C TRP A 58 5.45 1.24 -37.92
N TRP A 59 6.41 1.81 -38.65
CA TRP A 59 6.29 3.13 -39.28
C TRP A 59 5.13 3.40 -40.18
N LEU A 60 4.64 2.44 -40.97
CA LEU A 60 3.46 2.76 -41.79
C LEU A 60 2.23 3.04 -40.91
N HIS A 61 2.39 3.17 -39.57
CA HIS A 61 1.62 4.12 -38.79
C HIS A 61 2.23 5.09 -37.73
N TRP A 62 3.42 5.71 -37.72
CA TRP A 62 3.86 6.58 -36.56
C TRP A 62 2.96 7.65 -35.99
N SER A 63 2.39 7.43 -34.79
CA SER A 63 1.32 8.24 -34.19
C SER A 63 1.47 9.75 -34.10
N ARG A 64 2.66 10.24 -34.42
CA ARG A 64 3.03 11.62 -34.32
C ARG A 64 3.68 12.14 -35.61
N ASP A 65 3.78 11.37 -36.70
CA ASP A 65 3.91 11.81 -38.11
C ASP A 65 2.53 11.76 -38.79
N LYS A 66 1.71 12.80 -38.69
CA LYS A 66 0.34 12.76 -39.23
C LYS A 66 0.26 13.03 -40.73
N ASP A 67 1.29 13.58 -41.35
CA ASP A 67 1.29 13.87 -42.79
C ASP A 67 1.93 12.76 -43.66
N ALA A 68 2.56 11.77 -43.01
CA ALA A 68 3.21 10.60 -43.58
C ALA A 68 4.57 10.87 -44.26
N ASN A 69 5.35 11.84 -43.76
CA ASN A 69 6.63 12.23 -44.36
C ASN A 69 7.87 11.49 -43.83
N SER A 70 7.72 10.57 -42.87
CA SER A 70 8.86 9.93 -42.18
C SER A 70 9.66 10.89 -41.28
N ILE A 71 9.03 11.93 -40.73
CA ILE A 71 9.51 12.66 -39.55
C ILE A 71 8.31 12.81 -38.60
N ASP A 72 8.54 12.64 -37.31
CA ASP A 72 7.59 13.04 -36.27
C ASP A 72 7.22 14.54 -36.35
N ASP A 73 5.93 14.86 -36.43
CA ASP A 73 5.35 16.21 -36.45
C ASP A 73 5.92 17.11 -35.36
N ARG A 74 6.22 16.57 -34.16
CA ARG A 74 6.79 17.37 -33.08
C ARG A 74 8.28 17.56 -33.29
N LEU A 75 9.02 16.63 -33.89
CA LEU A 75 10.41 16.89 -34.31
C LEU A 75 10.44 18.03 -35.34
N GLU A 76 9.57 18.02 -36.35
CA GLU A 76 9.45 19.15 -37.28
C GLU A 76 9.03 20.43 -36.57
N TRP A 77 7.97 20.40 -35.74
CA TRP A 77 7.58 21.55 -34.93
C TRP A 77 8.71 22.06 -34.04
N LEU A 78 9.58 21.17 -33.55
CA LEU A 78 10.70 21.51 -32.67
C LEU A 78 11.96 21.92 -33.42
N ILE A 79 12.05 21.66 -34.71
CA ILE A 79 12.97 22.29 -35.66
C ILE A 79 12.42 23.67 -36.10
N GLU A 80 11.10 23.89 -36.04
CA GLU A 80 10.49 25.21 -36.21
C GLU A 80 10.54 26.10 -34.95
N GLN A 81 10.73 25.55 -33.73
CA GLN A 81 10.69 26.37 -32.52
C GLN A 81 11.91 27.31 -32.38
N PRO A 82 11.73 28.52 -31.80
CA PRO A 82 12.76 29.58 -31.73
C PRO A 82 14.10 29.12 -31.17
N GLU A 83 15.26 29.54 -31.71
CA GLU A 83 16.60 28.96 -31.44
C GLU A 83 17.04 28.82 -29.97
N GLU A 84 16.59 29.66 -29.03
CA GLU A 84 16.79 29.40 -27.59
C GLU A 84 16.24 28.02 -27.18
N ILE A 85 15.24 27.58 -27.93
CA ILE A 85 14.63 26.27 -28.03
C ILE A 85 14.66 25.80 -29.50
N GLN A 86 15.85 25.87 -30.08
CA GLN A 86 16.59 24.71 -30.57
C GLN A 86 17.43 24.24 -29.39
N ARG A 87 18.50 24.98 -29.11
CA ARG A 87 19.33 25.05 -27.90
C ARG A 87 18.72 24.32 -26.68
N ASP A 88 17.64 24.77 -26.03
CA ASP A 88 17.21 24.21 -24.72
C ASP A 88 16.96 22.71 -24.77
N TRP A 89 16.56 22.11 -25.89
CA TRP A 89 16.60 20.68 -26.25
C TRP A 89 17.07 20.66 -27.66
N TRP A 90 18.37 20.59 -27.81
CA TRP A 90 18.93 19.29 -27.54
C TRP A 90 20.19 19.26 -26.65
N ARG A 91 19.95 19.43 -25.35
CA ARG A 91 20.88 19.60 -24.20
C ARG A 91 22.20 18.81 -24.10
N ARG A 92 22.54 17.81 -24.92
CA ARG A 92 23.84 17.07 -24.75
C ARG A 92 25.00 17.68 -25.53
N ALA A 93 24.80 18.80 -26.20
CA ALA A 93 25.37 18.87 -27.54
C ALA A 93 25.28 20.30 -28.16
N SER A 94 25.86 20.53 -29.36
CA SER A 94 26.13 21.85 -29.96
C SER A 94 25.07 22.42 -30.94
N ASP A 95 24.81 23.72 -30.84
CA ASP A 95 23.75 24.52 -31.50
C ASP A 95 23.59 24.40 -33.03
N GLY A 96 22.38 24.74 -33.51
CA GLY A 96 21.91 24.60 -34.90
C GLY A 96 21.14 23.30 -35.20
N ASN A 97 20.86 22.52 -34.15
CA ASN A 97 21.15 21.08 -34.18
C ASN A 97 20.32 20.31 -33.06
N ALA A 98 19.96 19.02 -33.25
CA ALA A 98 18.91 18.19 -32.60
C ALA A 98 19.14 16.67 -32.21
N ARG A 99 18.83 16.13 -30.99
CA ARG A 99 19.08 14.75 -30.41
C ARG A 99 17.88 13.82 -30.02
N ILE A 100 17.74 12.63 -30.62
CA ILE A 100 16.48 11.81 -30.68
C ILE A 100 16.74 10.22 -30.77
N PHE A 101 16.79 9.43 -31.91
CA PHE A 101 17.48 8.05 -32.13
C PHE A 101 17.79 7.69 -33.67
N VAL A 102 18.53 6.75 -34.33
CA VAL A 102 18.86 6.83 -35.84
C VAL A 102 19.15 5.49 -36.62
N ASN A 103 18.99 5.13 -37.93
CA ASN A 103 18.04 5.39 -39.06
C ASN A 103 18.07 4.39 -40.28
N TYR A 104 17.42 3.20 -40.29
CA TYR A 104 17.51 2.12 -41.35
C TYR A 104 16.24 1.23 -41.67
N ASP A 105 16.29 0.00 -42.25
CA ASP A 105 15.16 -1.00 -42.26
C ASP A 105 15.50 -2.49 -41.99
N HIS A 106 16.69 -2.74 -41.48
CA HIS A 106 17.37 -4.02 -41.37
C HIS A 106 18.02 -4.14 -39.99
N HIS A 107 19.35 -4.11 -39.94
CA HIS A 107 20.08 -3.64 -38.76
C HIS A 107 20.24 -2.13 -38.88
N PRO A 108 21.04 -1.53 -38.01
CA PRO A 108 21.96 -0.51 -38.41
C PRO A 108 23.38 -1.08 -38.30
N SER A 109 23.87 -1.63 -39.41
CA SER A 109 25.21 -2.22 -39.52
C SER A 109 26.33 -1.16 -39.52
N ASP A 110 27.59 -1.60 -39.59
CA ASP A 110 28.72 -0.67 -39.75
C ASP A 110 28.69 0.08 -41.09
N ALA A 111 28.09 -0.49 -42.15
CA ALA A 111 27.92 0.19 -43.43
C ALA A 111 26.88 1.32 -43.34
N ASP A 112 25.84 1.08 -42.57
CA ASP A 112 24.73 1.98 -42.29
C ASP A 112 25.19 3.17 -41.43
N VAL A 113 25.93 2.88 -40.37
CA VAL A 113 26.63 3.90 -39.57
C VAL A 113 27.62 4.71 -40.40
N GLY A 114 28.40 4.07 -41.28
CA GLY A 114 29.31 4.78 -42.18
C GLY A 114 28.60 5.65 -43.23
N ALA A 115 27.44 5.22 -43.72
CA ALA A 115 26.62 5.99 -44.66
C ALA A 115 26.00 7.21 -43.98
N LEU A 116 25.53 7.06 -42.75
CA LEU A 116 25.15 8.17 -41.88
C LEU A 116 26.33 9.13 -41.64
N GLU A 117 27.48 8.63 -41.15
CA GLU A 117 28.67 9.45 -40.89
C GLU A 117 29.10 10.28 -42.12
N SER A 118 28.85 9.77 -43.33
CA SER A 118 29.10 10.50 -44.58
C SER A 118 28.19 11.73 -44.82
N LEU A 119 27.02 11.79 -44.18
CA LEU A 119 26.12 12.96 -44.14
C LEU A 119 26.42 13.92 -42.98
N GLY A 120 27.42 13.60 -42.15
CA GLY A 120 27.77 14.35 -40.95
C GLY A 120 27.12 13.85 -39.66
N VAL A 121 26.62 12.61 -39.64
CA VAL A 121 26.01 11.93 -38.48
C VAL A 121 27.07 11.35 -37.53
N GLU A 122 27.09 11.69 -36.23
CA GLU A 122 28.01 11.13 -35.22
C GLU A 122 27.29 10.08 -34.35
N VAL A 123 27.43 8.77 -34.62
CA VAL A 123 26.71 7.72 -33.87
C VAL A 123 27.09 7.71 -32.37
N THR A 124 26.14 8.05 -31.48
CA THR A 124 26.35 8.30 -30.04
C THR A 124 26.03 7.10 -29.14
N PHE A 125 25.11 6.22 -29.53
CA PHE A 125 24.81 4.97 -28.81
C PHE A 125 24.04 4.00 -29.72
N ARG A 126 24.66 2.89 -30.12
CA ARG A 126 23.91 1.80 -30.78
C ARG A 126 23.11 1.01 -29.76
N PHE A 127 22.07 0.37 -30.22
CA PHE A 127 21.31 -0.60 -29.47
C PHE A 127 21.41 -1.97 -30.18
N ARG A 128 21.58 -3.05 -29.41
CA ARG A 128 21.52 -4.48 -29.79
C ARG A 128 20.11 -4.97 -29.94
N TYR A 129 19.25 -4.37 -29.14
CA TYR A 129 17.98 -4.95 -28.73
C TYR A 129 16.80 -4.12 -29.23
N LEU A 130 17.06 -2.83 -29.47
CA LEU A 130 16.45 -2.11 -30.57
C LEU A 130 17.40 -2.21 -31.76
N ASP A 131 16.93 -2.24 -33.01
CA ASP A 131 17.79 -1.80 -34.11
C ASP A 131 17.76 -0.28 -34.06
N THR A 132 18.66 0.32 -33.27
CA THR A 132 18.69 1.77 -33.13
C THR A 132 20.09 2.31 -32.99
N LEU A 133 20.36 3.45 -33.61
CA LEU A 133 21.56 4.27 -33.41
C LEU A 133 21.17 5.61 -32.79
N SER A 134 21.16 5.78 -31.48
CA SER A 134 21.44 7.13 -30.96
C SER A 134 22.69 7.66 -31.73
N ALA A 135 22.63 8.83 -32.39
CA ALA A 135 23.59 9.39 -33.35
C ALA A 135 23.56 10.93 -33.41
N THR A 136 24.27 11.60 -34.33
CA THR A 136 24.35 13.08 -34.34
C THR A 136 24.58 13.81 -35.73
N ALA A 137 23.55 14.17 -36.54
CA ALA A 137 23.50 14.60 -37.98
C ALA A 137 22.67 15.86 -38.48
N PRO A 138 23.27 16.94 -39.06
CA PRO A 138 22.73 18.32 -39.30
C PRO A 138 21.24 18.58 -39.61
N ILE A 139 20.65 19.72 -39.15
CA ILE A 139 19.18 20.00 -39.25
C ILE A 139 18.76 20.08 -40.72
N GLU A 140 19.68 20.55 -41.56
CA GLU A 140 19.53 20.55 -43.00
C GLU A 140 19.52 19.12 -43.56
N SER A 141 20.37 18.19 -43.08
CA SER A 141 20.36 16.76 -43.47
C SER A 141 19.15 15.98 -42.94
N ILE A 142 18.57 16.48 -41.85
CA ILE A 142 17.34 16.02 -41.19
C ILE A 142 16.11 16.37 -42.04
N LEU A 143 15.98 17.63 -42.46
CA LEU A 143 14.83 18.09 -43.26
C LEU A 143 14.97 17.77 -44.75
N ASP A 144 16.18 17.69 -45.33
CA ASP A 144 16.37 17.41 -46.75
C ASP A 144 15.82 16.02 -47.15
N PRO A 145 14.87 15.92 -48.10
CA PRO A 145 14.43 14.65 -48.67
C PRO A 145 15.52 13.88 -49.44
N GLY A 146 16.69 14.49 -49.67
CA GLY A 146 17.91 13.84 -50.15
C GLY A 146 18.97 13.59 -49.06
N GLY A 147 18.67 13.92 -47.80
CA GLY A 147 19.54 13.75 -46.64
C GLY A 147 19.37 12.36 -45.99
N ILE A 148 19.20 12.32 -44.67
CA ILE A 148 19.16 11.07 -43.90
C ILE A 148 18.10 10.12 -44.46
N ARG A 149 16.86 10.61 -44.63
CA ARG A 149 15.68 9.93 -45.20
C ARG A 149 15.85 9.32 -46.60
N ALA A 150 16.99 9.50 -47.25
CA ALA A 150 17.29 8.96 -48.59
C ALA A 150 18.27 7.78 -48.59
N LEU A 151 18.81 7.39 -47.43
CA LEU A 151 19.69 6.22 -47.29
C LEU A 151 18.86 4.91 -47.42
N PRO A 152 19.48 3.74 -47.63
CA PRO A 152 18.74 2.48 -47.79
C PRO A 152 17.92 2.07 -46.56
N GLY A 153 16.73 1.49 -46.75
CA GLY A 153 15.79 1.09 -45.69
C GLY A 153 14.99 2.23 -45.02
N VAL A 154 15.69 3.28 -44.63
CA VAL A 154 15.26 4.49 -43.91
C VAL A 154 13.80 5.01 -44.17
N VAL A 155 12.87 4.99 -43.17
CA VAL A 155 11.56 5.75 -43.08
C VAL A 155 10.84 5.92 -41.66
N MET A 156 11.23 6.86 -40.76
CA MET A 156 10.58 7.58 -39.60
C MET A 156 11.48 7.76 -38.35
N ILE A 157 11.26 8.84 -37.57
CA ILE A 157 12.23 9.60 -36.75
C ILE A 157 11.60 10.14 -35.38
N GLU A 158 12.06 9.76 -34.12
CA GLU A 158 11.55 9.86 -32.65
C GLU A 158 12.58 9.52 -31.42
N ASP A 159 12.18 9.08 -30.14
CA ASP A 159 12.99 8.61 -28.87
C ASP A 159 12.21 7.87 -27.63
N LEU A 160 12.59 7.83 -26.29
CA LEU A 160 12.05 7.00 -25.08
C LEU A 160 12.04 7.55 -23.56
N GLY A 161 11.42 6.94 -22.48
CA GLY A 161 11.22 7.48 -21.03
C GLY A 161 10.44 6.75 -19.81
N LEU A 162 9.55 7.49 -19.04
CA LEU A 162 9.03 7.38 -17.59
C LEU A 162 7.72 6.55 -17.11
N ALA A 163 7.40 6.31 -15.75
CA ALA A 163 6.42 5.34 -15.02
C ALA A 163 5.96 5.60 -13.45
N GLU A 164 5.60 4.63 -12.51
CA GLU A 164 5.42 4.62 -10.94
C GLU A 164 4.31 3.73 -10.15
N THR A 165 3.85 4.00 -8.86
CA THR A 165 3.07 3.18 -7.79
C THR A 165 2.56 3.87 -6.44
N ASN A 166 1.48 3.43 -5.70
CA ASN A 166 0.86 4.14 -4.48
C ASN A 166 0.21 3.25 -3.33
N MET A 167 -0.21 3.79 -2.13
CA MET A 167 -0.73 3.10 -0.88
C MET A 167 -1.48 4.01 0.18
N HIS A 168 -2.37 3.53 1.13
CA HIS A 168 -2.21 3.53 2.66
C HIS A 168 -3.39 3.45 3.75
N GLU A 169 -4.73 3.50 3.57
CA GLU A 169 -5.73 4.10 4.55
C GLU A 169 -6.71 3.15 5.34
N ALA A 170 -7.04 3.19 6.67
CA ALA A 170 -8.01 2.17 7.25
C ALA A 170 -9.07 2.29 8.40
N VAL A 171 -8.84 2.41 9.73
CA VAL A 171 -9.99 2.30 10.69
C VAL A 171 -11.06 3.39 10.47
N PRO A 172 -10.80 4.56 9.81
CA PRO A 172 -11.76 5.44 9.08
C PRO A 172 -12.64 4.81 8.00
N ASN A 173 -12.45 3.51 7.77
CA ASN A 173 -13.25 2.70 6.87
C ASN A 173 -14.22 1.78 7.67
N MET A 174 -14.17 1.71 9.01
CA MET A 174 -14.98 0.79 9.86
C MET A 174 -16.17 1.43 10.59
N GLY A 175 -15.95 2.52 11.34
CA GLY A 175 -16.98 3.21 12.13
C GLY A 175 -16.64 3.49 13.61
N VAL A 176 -15.35 3.46 14.01
CA VAL A 176 -14.93 3.71 15.41
C VAL A 176 -14.73 5.22 15.76
N ASP A 177 -14.43 6.18 14.87
CA ASP A 177 -14.27 7.63 15.20
C ASP A 177 -15.56 8.37 15.12
N SER A 178 -16.50 7.89 14.31
CA SER A 178 -17.90 8.16 14.61
C SER A 178 -18.28 7.73 16.03
N VAL A 179 -17.53 6.89 16.76
CA VAL A 179 -17.77 6.70 18.20
C VAL A 179 -17.34 7.92 19.05
N TRP A 180 -16.18 8.53 18.86
CA TRP A 180 -15.70 9.62 19.74
C TRP A 180 -16.00 11.01 19.18
N GLN A 181 -16.18 11.12 17.87
CA GLN A 181 -16.69 12.31 17.19
C GLN A 181 -18.22 12.44 17.40
N ASP A 182 -19.00 11.35 17.43
CA ASP A 182 -20.45 11.42 17.77
C ASP A 182 -20.75 11.27 19.27
N PHE A 183 -20.06 10.39 20.02
CA PHE A 183 -20.38 10.07 21.43
C PHE A 183 -19.33 10.50 22.46
N GLY A 184 -18.10 10.83 22.06
CA GLY A 184 -17.04 11.31 22.97
C GLY A 184 -16.33 10.25 23.83
N PHE A 185 -16.69 8.98 23.68
CA PHE A 185 -16.08 7.83 24.38
C PHE A 185 -14.67 7.61 23.85
N ASP A 186 -13.67 7.38 24.71
CA ASP A 186 -12.32 6.98 24.31
C ASP A 186 -11.85 5.78 25.17
N GLY A 187 -12.80 4.86 25.36
CA GLY A 187 -12.81 3.73 26.28
C GLY A 187 -12.29 4.06 27.68
N THR A 188 -12.44 5.31 28.12
CA THR A 188 -11.84 5.84 29.34
C THR A 188 -12.32 5.05 30.55
N GLY A 189 -11.39 4.42 31.26
CA GLY A 189 -11.67 3.61 32.45
C GLY A 189 -12.08 2.16 32.23
N SER A 190 -12.09 1.65 30.98
CA SER A 190 -12.14 0.21 30.72
C SER A 190 -10.76 -0.43 30.92
N VAL A 191 -10.67 -1.76 31.10
CA VAL A 191 -9.38 -2.47 31.24
C VAL A 191 -9.27 -3.70 30.34
N ILE A 192 -8.14 -3.79 29.63
CA ILE A 192 -7.91 -4.78 28.57
C ILE A 192 -6.68 -5.63 28.95
N ALA A 193 -6.89 -6.93 29.17
CA ALA A 193 -5.90 -7.87 29.72
C ALA A 193 -5.54 -9.02 28.77
N VAL A 194 -4.25 -9.33 28.69
CA VAL A 194 -3.63 -9.14 27.38
C VAL A 194 -2.41 -10.09 27.26
N LEU A 195 -2.67 -11.27 26.68
CA LEU A 195 -1.94 -12.55 26.76
C LEU A 195 -0.97 -12.85 25.59
N ASP A 196 0.33 -12.52 25.76
CA ASP A 196 1.20 -11.97 24.70
C ASP A 196 2.75 -11.98 24.90
N THR A 197 3.62 -11.35 24.08
CA THR A 197 5.10 -11.28 24.35
C THR A 197 5.56 -10.35 25.47
N GLY A 198 4.69 -9.75 26.27
CA GLY A 198 5.15 -8.73 27.23
C GLY A 198 5.03 -7.29 26.72
N ILE A 199 4.55 -6.35 27.56
CA ILE A 199 4.33 -4.91 27.29
C ILE A 199 5.59 -4.10 27.58
N ARG A 200 6.28 -3.49 26.60
CA ARG A 200 7.51 -2.73 26.84
C ARG A 200 7.26 -1.28 27.29
N GLY A 201 6.93 -1.10 28.57
CA GLY A 201 6.28 0.09 29.14
C GLY A 201 7.04 1.42 29.19
N ASP A 202 8.23 1.52 28.61
CA ASP A 202 9.01 2.77 28.52
C ASP A 202 8.91 3.44 27.14
N HIS A 203 8.08 2.93 26.25
CA HIS A 203 7.89 3.44 24.88
C HIS A 203 6.84 4.56 24.81
N GLU A 204 7.15 5.62 24.07
CA GLU A 204 6.38 6.88 24.02
C GLU A 204 4.92 6.79 23.57
N GLY A 205 4.47 5.67 23.00
CA GLY A 205 3.06 5.45 22.65
C GLY A 205 2.26 4.75 23.75
N LEU A 206 2.85 4.58 24.95
CA LEU A 206 2.34 3.73 26.02
C LEU A 206 3.02 3.83 27.40
N ASN A 207 3.93 4.76 27.63
CA ASN A 207 4.44 5.02 28.98
C ASN A 207 3.32 5.60 29.86
N ASP A 208 2.55 6.54 29.29
CA ASP A 208 1.57 7.40 29.97
C ASP A 208 0.16 7.30 29.35
N MET A 209 -0.75 8.20 29.74
CA MET A 209 -2.13 8.29 29.22
C MET A 209 -2.41 9.52 28.30
N ASP A 210 -1.45 10.43 28.05
CA ASP A 210 -1.67 11.69 27.30
C ASP A 210 -0.53 12.21 26.38
N ASP A 211 0.67 11.66 26.55
CA ASP A 211 1.96 11.98 25.92
C ASP A 211 2.21 13.49 25.72
N ASP A 212 2.11 14.27 26.80
CA ASP A 212 2.67 15.63 26.92
C ASP A 212 4.03 15.64 27.69
N PRO A 213 5.16 15.97 27.02
CA PRO A 213 6.50 15.94 27.62
C PRO A 213 6.80 17.08 28.63
N LEU A 214 5.78 17.76 29.16
CA LEU A 214 5.92 18.87 30.13
C LEU A 214 5.13 18.71 31.44
N THR A 215 4.39 17.63 31.64
CA THR A 215 3.48 17.45 32.80
C THR A 215 4.16 17.44 34.17
N CYS A 216 5.45 17.09 34.28
CA CYS A 216 6.06 16.69 35.56
C CYS A 216 7.29 17.48 36.08
N ILE A 217 7.79 18.55 35.41
CA ILE A 217 9.10 19.17 35.79
C ILE A 217 9.10 20.72 35.78
N ASP A 218 9.10 21.34 36.97
CA ASP A 218 9.07 22.80 37.17
C ASP A 218 10.42 23.56 36.96
N ASP A 219 11.57 22.94 37.23
CA ASP A 219 12.87 23.64 37.31
C ASP A 219 14.02 22.77 36.75
N LEU A 220 14.38 22.94 35.48
CA LEU A 220 15.58 22.33 34.87
C LEU A 220 16.84 23.16 35.21
N PRO A 221 17.92 22.56 35.74
CA PRO A 221 19.17 23.27 35.99
C PRO A 221 19.92 23.59 34.68
N ASP A 222 20.49 24.80 34.59
CA ASP A 222 21.32 25.26 33.47
C ASP A 222 22.47 24.26 33.19
N PRO A 223 22.55 23.65 31.99
CA PRO A 223 23.54 22.60 31.71
C PRO A 223 24.96 23.18 31.60
N ASP A 224 25.91 22.66 32.37
CA ASP A 224 27.33 23.02 32.24
C ASP A 224 27.91 22.38 30.96
N PRO A 225 28.32 23.16 29.94
CA PRO A 225 28.80 22.64 28.66
C PRO A 225 30.20 21.99 28.74
N PHE A 226 30.71 21.73 29.95
CA PHE A 226 31.97 21.02 30.20
C PHE A 226 31.81 19.73 31.00
N ASP A 227 30.60 19.32 31.39
CA ASP A 227 30.37 18.02 32.04
C ASP A 227 30.25 16.88 30.99
N PRO A 228 31.03 15.79 31.08
CA PRO A 228 30.93 14.65 30.17
C PRO A 228 29.84 13.63 30.52
N ASP A 229 29.27 13.62 31.73
CA ASP A 229 28.26 12.64 32.18
C ASP A 229 27.17 13.32 33.06
N PRO A 230 26.15 13.97 32.47
CA PRO A 230 25.03 14.55 33.21
C PRO A 230 24.08 13.47 33.77
N ASP A 231 23.47 13.74 34.94
CA ASP A 231 22.50 12.84 35.58
C ASP A 231 21.19 12.69 34.77
N PRO A 232 20.54 11.51 34.75
CA PRO A 232 19.25 11.29 34.10
C PRO A 232 18.07 12.02 34.74
N ILE A 233 17.01 12.22 33.96
CA ILE A 233 15.76 12.89 34.36
C ILE A 233 14.72 11.83 34.85
N PRO A 234 13.91 12.09 35.90
CA PRO A 234 12.89 11.15 36.39
C PRO A 234 11.65 10.97 35.49
N SER A 235 10.83 9.95 35.79
CA SER A 235 9.70 9.44 35.00
C SER A 235 8.31 9.97 35.38
N ASP A 236 7.31 9.64 34.54
CA ASP A 236 5.90 10.09 34.54
C ASP A 236 5.05 9.73 35.77
N CYS A 237 3.84 10.33 35.82
CA CYS A 237 2.89 10.22 36.93
C CYS A 237 1.61 9.40 36.62
N ASP A 238 1.33 9.04 35.37
CA ASP A 238 0.07 8.43 34.93
C ASP A 238 0.26 7.12 34.12
N PRO A 239 0.81 6.07 34.75
CA PRO A 239 1.25 4.87 34.05
C PRO A 239 0.11 4.13 33.37
N LYS A 240 0.38 3.78 32.12
CA LYS A 240 -0.56 3.16 31.19
C LYS A 240 -0.79 1.66 31.41
N ILE A 241 0.29 0.99 31.81
CA ILE A 241 0.30 -0.42 32.20
C ILE A 241 0.14 -0.49 33.71
N ILE A 242 -0.96 -1.09 34.16
CA ILE A 242 -1.27 -1.17 35.60
C ILE A 242 -0.85 -2.50 36.24
N ALA A 243 -0.46 -3.50 35.43
CA ALA A 243 -0.02 -4.80 35.89
C ALA A 243 0.87 -5.52 34.85
N PHE A 244 1.79 -6.37 35.33
CA PHE A 244 2.62 -7.24 34.50
C PHE A 244 2.79 -8.63 35.14
N TYR A 245 2.41 -9.68 34.42
CA TYR A 245 2.78 -11.08 34.70
C TYR A 245 3.65 -11.66 33.57
N ASP A 246 4.68 -12.43 33.92
CA ASP A 246 5.61 -13.07 32.99
C ASP A 246 5.61 -14.59 33.18
N ALA A 247 4.84 -15.30 32.36
CA ALA A 247 4.77 -16.76 32.39
C ALA A 247 5.92 -17.45 31.63
N VAL A 248 6.76 -16.71 30.88
CA VAL A 248 7.78 -17.30 29.98
C VAL A 248 9.15 -17.42 30.65
N PHE A 249 9.57 -16.41 31.41
CA PHE A 249 10.92 -16.36 31.98
C PHE A 249 10.95 -16.40 33.50
N THR A 250 9.89 -15.98 34.19
CA THR A 250 9.89 -15.86 35.66
C THR A 250 8.75 -16.58 36.40
N ASP A 251 7.59 -16.82 35.77
CA ASP A 251 6.34 -17.34 36.38
C ASP A 251 5.92 -16.53 37.64
N GLU A 252 6.03 -15.21 37.56
CA GLU A 252 5.57 -14.31 38.63
C GLU A 252 5.11 -12.94 38.13
N GLU A 253 4.42 -12.22 39.00
CA GLU A 253 3.97 -10.84 38.76
C GLU A 253 5.13 -9.87 39.00
N GLN A 254 5.46 -9.09 37.99
CA GLN A 254 6.61 -8.18 37.94
C GLN A 254 6.16 -6.72 38.07
N ASP A 255 7.12 -5.81 38.28
CA ASP A 255 6.85 -4.37 38.36
C ASP A 255 6.42 -3.82 36.99
N PRO A 256 5.25 -3.16 36.85
CA PRO A 256 4.77 -2.65 35.57
C PRO A 256 5.74 -1.66 34.88
N SER A 257 6.55 -0.92 35.64
CA SER A 257 7.58 -0.03 35.09
C SER A 257 8.78 -0.78 34.48
N THR A 258 8.91 -2.08 34.77
CA THR A 258 9.92 -2.99 34.20
C THR A 258 9.36 -3.88 33.09
N SER A 259 8.11 -3.65 32.69
CA SER A 259 7.42 -4.43 31.67
C SER A 259 8.16 -4.34 30.32
N TYR A 260 8.40 -5.47 29.65
CA TYR A 260 9.39 -5.62 28.56
C TYR A 260 8.94 -6.48 27.36
N ASP A 261 9.74 -6.44 26.28
CA ASP A 261 9.66 -7.25 25.03
C ASP A 261 10.43 -8.58 25.13
N SER A 262 9.82 -9.70 24.74
CA SER A 262 10.58 -10.91 24.36
C SER A 262 10.66 -11.17 22.85
N GLY A 263 9.54 -11.49 22.21
CA GLY A 263 9.53 -12.14 20.89
C GLY A 263 9.52 -11.23 19.67
N THR A 264 9.61 -9.90 19.83
CA THR A 264 9.31 -8.93 18.76
C THR A 264 7.89 -9.04 18.21
N HIS A 265 6.95 -9.49 19.05
CA HIS A 265 5.53 -9.50 18.69
C HIS A 265 4.41 -9.30 19.71
N GLY A 266 4.38 -9.44 21.01
CA GLY A 266 3.13 -9.24 21.79
C GLY A 266 2.48 -7.88 21.53
N THR A 267 3.26 -6.92 21.93
CA THR A 267 2.69 -5.68 22.35
C THR A 267 2.20 -4.79 21.16
N HIS A 268 0.94 -4.72 20.75
CA HIS A 268 0.33 -3.56 19.99
C HIS A 268 -1.14 -3.69 19.81
N VAL A 269 -1.64 -4.88 19.98
CA VAL A 269 -2.96 -5.23 19.57
C VAL A 269 -3.93 -4.57 20.56
N ALA A 270 -3.75 -4.74 21.87
CA ALA A 270 -4.34 -3.86 22.88
C ALA A 270 -3.65 -2.51 23.08
N GLY A 271 -2.59 -2.21 22.35
CA GLY A 271 -2.07 -0.87 22.17
C GLY A 271 -2.88 -0.05 21.21
N ILE A 272 -3.55 -0.73 20.30
CA ILE A 272 -4.55 -0.17 19.37
C ILE A 272 -5.81 -0.38 20.26
N ALA A 273 -5.89 -1.30 21.22
CA ALA A 273 -7.02 -1.25 22.15
C ALA A 273 -6.92 -0.07 23.09
N ALA A 274 -5.72 0.45 23.41
CA ALA A 274 -5.64 1.51 24.40
C ALA A 274 -4.44 2.48 24.42
N GLY A 275 -3.41 2.35 23.61
CA GLY A 275 -2.26 3.25 23.56
C GLY A 275 -2.55 4.68 23.10
N THR A 276 -1.55 5.55 23.18
CA THR A 276 -1.71 7.02 23.26
C THR A 276 -0.99 7.78 22.15
N GLY A 277 0.13 7.23 21.68
CA GLY A 277 0.71 7.55 20.38
C GLY A 277 1.74 8.66 20.29
N GLY A 278 2.45 8.98 21.36
CA GLY A 278 3.78 9.59 21.28
C GLY A 278 4.79 8.74 20.51
N GLY A 279 6.00 9.28 20.34
CA GLY A 279 7.09 8.77 19.51
C GLY A 279 7.50 9.69 18.36
N GLN A 280 8.18 9.13 17.34
CA GLN A 280 8.44 9.76 16.03
C GLN A 280 7.13 10.28 15.38
N THR A 281 7.10 10.88 14.17
CA THR A 281 5.80 11.03 13.41
C THR A 281 5.91 10.79 11.91
N ASP A 282 4.79 10.58 11.19
CA ASP A 282 4.89 10.10 9.80
C ASP A 282 5.68 11.09 8.96
N PRO A 283 6.49 10.58 8.05
CA PRO A 283 6.79 11.19 6.82
C PRO A 283 5.93 10.59 5.69
N GLU A 284 4.89 9.73 5.86
CA GLU A 284 3.67 9.78 5.00
C GLU A 284 2.69 10.83 5.41
N THR A 285 1.62 10.60 6.15
CA THR A 285 0.48 11.53 6.22
C THR A 285 0.53 12.48 7.42
N GLY A 286 1.48 12.26 8.31
CA GLY A 286 1.76 13.09 9.46
C GLY A 286 0.69 12.96 10.52
N LEU A 287 0.30 11.75 10.89
CA LEU A 287 -0.59 11.55 12.02
C LEU A 287 0.09 10.78 13.20
N ARG A 288 -0.62 10.48 14.29
CA ARG A 288 -0.08 10.19 15.65
C ARG A 288 -0.73 8.94 16.30
N TYR A 289 -0.04 8.19 17.14
CA TYR A 289 -0.20 6.73 17.10
C TYR A 289 -1.13 6.08 18.17
N VAL A 290 -2.46 6.24 18.08
CA VAL A 290 -3.40 6.21 19.24
C VAL A 290 -4.55 5.16 19.17
N GLY A 291 -4.80 4.37 20.23
CA GLY A 291 -5.75 3.23 20.31
C GLY A 291 -7.22 3.56 20.66
N ALA A 292 -8.18 2.58 20.64
CA ALA A 292 -9.69 2.60 20.77
C ALA A 292 -10.21 3.15 22.05
N ALA A 293 -9.57 2.66 23.07
CA ALA A 293 -9.74 3.12 24.39
C ALA A 293 -8.42 3.79 24.76
N PRO A 294 -8.02 4.93 24.13
CA PRO A 294 -6.77 5.57 24.52
C PRO A 294 -6.82 6.03 25.99
N GLY A 295 -8.00 5.97 26.63
CA GLY A 295 -8.19 6.03 28.08
C GLY A 295 -8.46 4.72 28.83
N ALA A 296 -8.45 3.55 28.20
CA ALA A 296 -8.35 2.28 28.91
C ALA A 296 -6.95 2.05 29.46
N TYR A 297 -6.91 1.21 30.50
CA TYR A 297 -5.69 0.71 31.10
C TYR A 297 -5.35 -0.68 30.55
N LEU A 298 -4.06 -0.99 30.59
CA LEU A 298 -3.54 -2.23 30.05
C LEU A 298 -2.85 -3.10 31.09
N ILE A 299 -2.95 -4.41 30.87
CA ILE A 299 -2.35 -5.42 31.72
C ILE A 299 -1.50 -6.35 30.89
N ASN A 300 -0.21 -6.31 31.11
CA ASN A 300 0.70 -7.20 30.46
C ASN A 300 0.59 -8.63 31.03
N ILE A 301 0.39 -9.62 30.16
CA ILE A 301 0.49 -11.04 30.49
C ILE A 301 1.42 -11.68 29.44
N LEU A 302 2.65 -12.06 29.80
CA LEU A 302 3.67 -12.59 28.87
C LEU A 302 3.60 -14.15 28.78
N GLY A 303 3.54 -14.80 27.59
CA GLY A 303 3.20 -16.25 27.52
C GLY A 303 3.45 -17.14 26.27
N CYS A 304 4.51 -16.97 25.45
CA CYS A 304 4.91 -17.77 24.25
C CYS A 304 6.26 -17.31 23.57
N CYS A 305 6.52 -17.72 22.32
CA CYS A 305 7.63 -17.51 21.34
C CYS A 305 9.10 -17.60 21.77
N ASP A 306 9.41 -17.41 23.04
CA ASP A 306 10.40 -18.23 23.73
C ASP A 306 9.70 -19.31 24.61
N GLY A 307 8.43 -19.10 24.98
CA GLY A 307 7.54 -20.05 25.66
C GLY A 307 6.55 -20.81 24.75
N ASP A 308 5.64 -21.62 25.34
CA ASP A 308 4.69 -22.49 24.63
C ASP A 308 3.22 -22.46 25.14
N ILE A 309 2.38 -23.37 24.64
CA ILE A 309 0.92 -23.43 24.89
C ILE A 309 0.59 -23.68 26.39
N GLU A 310 1.51 -24.20 27.20
CA GLU A 310 1.31 -24.26 28.66
C GLU A 310 1.39 -22.86 29.29
N ASP A 311 2.34 -22.02 28.86
CA ASP A 311 2.53 -20.65 29.35
C ASP A 311 1.36 -19.73 28.91
N VAL A 312 0.87 -19.95 27.69
CA VAL A 312 -0.40 -19.41 27.18
C VAL A 312 -1.56 -19.70 28.14
N MET A 313 -1.74 -20.96 28.54
CA MET A 313 -2.85 -21.36 29.40
C MET A 313 -2.68 -20.85 30.84
N GLN A 314 -1.44 -20.68 31.32
CA GLN A 314 -1.13 -20.05 32.60
C GLN A 314 -1.51 -18.56 32.59
N GLY A 315 -1.12 -17.81 31.56
CA GLY A 315 -1.51 -16.40 31.43
C GLY A 315 -3.03 -16.19 31.30
N ALA A 316 -3.73 -17.08 30.57
CA ALA A 316 -5.20 -17.08 30.53
C ALA A 316 -5.82 -17.35 31.92
N GLN A 317 -5.21 -18.21 32.74
CA GLN A 317 -5.65 -18.45 34.11
C GLN A 317 -5.37 -17.26 35.03
N TRP A 318 -4.19 -16.63 34.91
CA TRP A 318 -3.83 -15.44 35.69
C TRP A 318 -4.83 -14.30 35.46
N ALA A 319 -5.33 -14.13 34.24
CA ALA A 319 -6.31 -13.10 33.93
C ALA A 319 -7.69 -13.34 34.59
N ILE A 320 -8.12 -14.61 34.67
CA ILE A 320 -9.32 -15.00 35.44
C ILE A 320 -9.10 -14.69 36.94
N ASP A 321 -7.95 -15.10 37.48
CA ASP A 321 -7.65 -15.01 38.91
C ASP A 321 -7.46 -13.55 39.40
N ASN A 322 -7.09 -12.62 38.49
CA ASN A 322 -6.87 -11.20 38.80
C ASN A 322 -7.99 -10.26 38.31
N LYS A 323 -9.10 -10.78 37.78
CA LYS A 323 -10.20 -9.96 37.21
C LYS A 323 -10.67 -8.83 38.13
N GLU A 324 -11.01 -9.15 39.37
CA GLU A 324 -11.49 -8.18 40.36
C GLU A 324 -10.37 -7.25 40.90
N LYS A 325 -9.10 -7.66 40.82
CA LYS A 325 -7.95 -6.92 41.35
C LYS A 325 -7.60 -5.70 40.47
N TYR A 326 -7.71 -5.87 39.15
CA TYR A 326 -7.37 -4.84 38.17
C TYR A 326 -8.53 -4.40 37.28
N GLY A 327 -9.76 -4.85 37.57
CA GLY A 327 -10.95 -4.43 36.82
C GLY A 327 -11.01 -4.98 35.39
N ILE A 328 -10.53 -6.22 35.15
CA ILE A 328 -10.41 -6.77 33.81
C ILE A 328 -11.78 -6.98 33.17
N ASP A 329 -12.16 -6.11 32.24
CA ASP A 329 -13.43 -6.16 31.52
C ASP A 329 -13.33 -7.10 30.32
N ILE A 330 -12.21 -7.00 29.59
CA ILE A 330 -11.94 -7.84 28.43
C ILE A 330 -10.58 -8.52 28.54
N VAL A 331 -10.61 -9.85 28.48
CA VAL A 331 -9.45 -10.65 28.16
C VAL A 331 -9.50 -10.89 26.70
N THR A 332 -8.33 -10.84 26.16
CA THR A 332 -8.14 -10.92 24.77
C THR A 332 -6.95 -11.81 24.57
N SER A 333 -7.13 -12.77 23.68
CA SER A 333 -6.34 -13.98 23.70
C SER A 333 -6.23 -14.46 22.28
N SER A 334 -5.11 -14.19 21.68
CA SER A 334 -5.05 -14.31 20.25
C SER A 334 -4.39 -15.59 19.79
N LEU A 335 -4.16 -16.53 20.70
CA LEU A 335 -3.16 -17.58 20.53
C LEU A 335 -3.57 -18.65 19.50
N GLY A 336 -2.76 -19.68 19.23
CA GLY A 336 -3.04 -20.68 18.18
C GLY A 336 -1.84 -21.46 17.62
N GLU A 337 -2.14 -22.59 16.99
CA GLU A 337 -1.30 -23.78 16.82
C GLU A 337 -0.43 -23.83 15.53
N GLN A 338 0.50 -22.89 15.33
CA GLN A 338 1.14 -22.76 14.01
C GLN A 338 2.30 -23.74 13.72
N GLN A 339 1.96 -24.85 13.06
CA GLN A 339 2.85 -25.59 12.15
C GLN A 339 2.07 -26.13 10.93
N LEU A 340 2.79 -26.52 9.86
CA LEU A 340 2.24 -26.97 8.58
C LEU A 340 1.66 -28.40 8.62
N GLU A 341 0.70 -28.62 9.52
CA GLU A 341 -0.13 -29.82 9.58
C GLU A 341 -1.59 -29.49 9.20
N LEU A 342 -2.15 -30.24 8.23
CA LEU A 342 -3.57 -30.15 7.90
C LEU A 342 -4.39 -30.92 8.96
N HIS A 343 -4.73 -30.24 10.04
CA HIS A 343 -5.64 -30.74 11.07
C HIS A 343 -7.07 -30.89 10.53
N VAL A 344 -7.71 -32.03 10.78
CA VAL A 344 -9.03 -32.38 10.20
C VAL A 344 -10.09 -32.55 11.30
N ASP A 345 -9.74 -32.09 12.50
CA ASP A 345 -10.38 -32.40 13.77
C ASP A 345 -10.51 -31.19 14.71
N ASN A 346 -10.22 -29.98 14.20
CA ASN A 346 -10.39 -28.71 14.92
C ASN A 346 -11.89 -28.39 15.08
N ASP A 347 -12.43 -28.78 16.23
CA ASP A 347 -13.86 -28.80 16.54
C ASP A 347 -14.20 -28.08 17.87
N GLY A 348 -13.25 -27.35 18.45
CA GLY A 348 -13.36 -26.63 19.71
C GLY A 348 -12.97 -27.42 20.96
N ASN A 349 -12.60 -28.72 20.85
CA ASN A 349 -12.32 -29.55 22.02
C ASN A 349 -10.84 -29.60 22.48
N SER A 350 -9.94 -28.84 21.85
CA SER A 350 -8.52 -28.77 22.22
C SER A 350 -8.28 -28.30 23.67
N ALA A 351 -7.03 -28.32 24.14
CA ALA A 351 -6.72 -27.95 25.54
C ALA A 351 -7.09 -26.49 25.84
N TRP A 352 -6.65 -25.57 24.97
CA TRP A 352 -6.80 -24.14 25.12
C TRP A 352 -8.09 -23.53 24.56
N SER A 353 -8.74 -24.05 23.51
CA SER A 353 -10.08 -23.57 23.11
C SER A 353 -11.05 -23.62 24.29
N ARG A 354 -10.93 -24.67 25.10
CA ARG A 354 -11.69 -24.85 26.34
C ARG A 354 -11.20 -24.00 27.52
N GLN A 355 -9.93 -23.57 27.53
CA GLN A 355 -9.45 -22.55 28.48
C GLN A 355 -10.06 -21.20 28.13
N MET A 356 -10.13 -20.85 26.85
CA MET A 356 -10.70 -19.59 26.39
C MET A 356 -12.23 -19.53 26.52
N ASP A 357 -12.93 -20.66 26.31
CA ASP A 357 -14.34 -20.79 26.73
C ASP A 357 -14.50 -20.49 28.24
N MET A 358 -13.55 -20.89 29.09
CA MET A 358 -13.60 -20.61 30.53
C MET A 358 -13.28 -19.16 30.92
N VAL A 359 -12.55 -18.41 30.08
CA VAL A 359 -12.36 -16.96 30.26
C VAL A 359 -13.68 -16.22 30.07
N VAL A 360 -14.48 -16.59 29.07
CA VAL A 360 -15.83 -16.02 28.85
C VAL A 360 -16.77 -16.31 30.03
N GLU A 361 -16.77 -17.54 30.52
CA GLU A 361 -17.56 -17.95 31.70
C GLU A 361 -17.14 -17.24 33.00
N ALA A 362 -15.95 -16.64 33.06
CA ALA A 362 -15.51 -15.77 34.16
C ALA A 362 -16.13 -14.35 34.13
N GLY A 363 -17.04 -14.07 33.18
CA GLY A 363 -17.66 -12.75 33.02
C GLY A 363 -16.69 -11.73 32.44
N ILE A 364 -15.69 -12.21 31.71
CA ILE A 364 -14.75 -11.40 30.95
C ILE A 364 -15.16 -11.50 29.48
N ILE A 365 -15.25 -10.39 28.75
CA ILE A 365 -15.43 -10.49 27.29
C ILE A 365 -14.21 -11.27 26.75
N THR A 366 -14.39 -12.15 25.77
CA THR A 366 -13.25 -12.80 25.11
C THR A 366 -13.41 -12.79 23.61
N THR A 367 -12.47 -12.11 22.99
CA THR A 367 -12.18 -12.19 21.58
C THR A 367 -10.96 -13.07 21.36
N LEU A 368 -11.04 -13.95 20.34
CA LEU A 368 -9.96 -14.86 19.93
C LEU A 368 -9.47 -14.56 18.53
N SER A 369 -8.41 -15.26 18.08
CA SER A 369 -8.03 -15.54 16.68
C SER A 369 -8.68 -16.87 16.20
N ALA A 370 -8.11 -17.77 15.34
CA ALA A 370 -8.86 -18.94 14.77
C ALA A 370 -8.33 -20.05 13.77
N GLY A 371 -7.09 -20.16 13.25
CA GLY A 371 -6.80 -20.66 11.83
C GLY A 371 -6.09 -20.00 10.46
N ASN A 372 -4.94 -19.26 10.34
CA ASN A 372 -3.88 -18.99 9.34
C ASN A 372 -2.55 -19.94 9.29
N GLU A 373 -2.49 -21.13 8.64
CA GLU A 373 -1.75 -21.66 7.44
C GLU A 373 -2.54 -22.06 6.08
N PHE A 374 -2.49 -21.35 4.89
CA PHE A 374 -3.17 -21.49 3.51
C PHE A 374 -4.23 -20.50 2.80
N GLY A 375 -5.28 -19.91 3.37
CA GLY A 375 -6.05 -18.76 2.85
C GLY A 375 -7.20 -19.08 1.89
N GLY A 376 -6.89 -19.53 0.68
CA GLY A 376 -7.89 -20.16 -0.20
C GLY A 376 -7.40 -20.61 -1.55
N LEU A 377 -6.15 -21.06 -1.52
CA LEU A 377 -5.56 -21.96 -2.47
C LEU A 377 -6.52 -23.16 -2.67
N THR A 378 -7.36 -23.10 -3.72
CA THR A 378 -8.45 -24.00 -4.24
C THR A 378 -8.39 -25.52 -4.03
N VAL A 379 -7.34 -26.02 -3.38
CA VAL A 379 -6.91 -27.41 -3.28
C VAL A 379 -7.38 -28.09 -1.99
N ALA A 380 -7.44 -27.39 -0.85
CA ALA A 380 -7.86 -28.04 0.40
C ALA A 380 -9.38 -28.30 0.44
N GLY A 381 -10.18 -27.35 -0.06
CA GLY A 381 -11.64 -27.35 0.10
C GLY A 381 -12.02 -27.10 1.55
N CYS A 382 -13.28 -26.74 1.81
CA CYS A 382 -13.63 -25.82 2.91
C CYS A 382 -12.99 -26.06 4.30
N ASN A 383 -12.54 -27.26 4.73
CA ASN A 383 -11.89 -27.44 6.04
C ASN A 383 -10.37 -27.30 6.10
N THR A 384 -9.89 -26.33 6.87
CA THR A 384 -9.20 -26.59 8.15
C THR A 384 -9.37 -25.36 9.06
N ILE A 385 -10.40 -25.33 9.94
CA ILE A 385 -10.45 -24.32 11.03
C ILE A 385 -9.25 -24.55 11.99
N ASP A 386 -8.83 -23.61 12.86
CA ASP A 386 -7.87 -23.93 13.93
C ASP A 386 -8.15 -23.37 15.34
N SER A 387 -7.54 -24.06 16.30
CA SER A 387 -7.53 -23.66 17.70
C SER A 387 -6.74 -22.36 17.96
N PRO A 388 -7.16 -21.57 18.96
CA PRO A 388 -8.28 -21.75 19.84
C PRO A 388 -9.58 -21.13 19.31
N GLY A 389 -9.61 -20.49 18.14
CA GLY A 389 -10.82 -19.79 17.65
C GLY A 389 -11.93 -20.69 17.13
N ASP A 390 -11.69 -22.00 17.08
CA ASP A 390 -12.73 -23.02 17.07
C ASP A 390 -13.49 -23.12 18.41
N ALA A 391 -13.05 -22.46 19.49
CA ALA A 391 -13.78 -22.28 20.74
C ALA A 391 -15.19 -21.73 20.49
N ARG A 392 -16.11 -22.00 21.42
CA ARG A 392 -17.55 -21.82 21.17
C ARG A 392 -18.07 -20.49 21.67
N LEU A 393 -17.70 -20.13 22.90
CA LEU A 393 -18.20 -18.95 23.58
C LEU A 393 -17.52 -17.65 23.09
N PRO A 394 -16.18 -17.59 22.94
CA PRO A 394 -15.51 -16.38 22.49
C PRO A 394 -15.97 -15.89 21.13
N VAL A 395 -15.74 -14.60 20.87
CA VAL A 395 -15.97 -13.96 19.59
C VAL A 395 -14.75 -14.16 18.70
N THR A 396 -14.94 -14.96 17.65
CA THR A 396 -14.04 -15.15 16.52
C THR A 396 -14.55 -14.22 15.41
N VAL A 397 -13.71 -13.61 14.58
CA VAL A 397 -14.12 -12.47 13.71
C VAL A 397 -13.58 -12.62 12.28
N ALA A 398 -14.46 -12.61 11.28
CA ALA A 398 -14.15 -12.62 9.85
C ALA A 398 -13.46 -11.35 9.39
N SER A 399 -12.93 -11.32 8.16
CA SER A 399 -12.00 -10.28 7.75
C SER A 399 -12.37 -9.62 6.45
N LEU A 400 -12.04 -8.34 6.28
CA LEU A 400 -12.24 -7.44 5.17
C LEU A 400 -10.90 -6.85 4.71
N ASP A 401 -10.85 -6.20 3.57
CA ASP A 401 -9.73 -5.40 3.11
C ASP A 401 -10.03 -3.90 3.26
N LYS A 402 -9.08 -3.00 2.99
CA LYS A 402 -9.21 -1.54 3.18
C LYS A 402 -10.38 -0.98 2.35
N ASP A 403 -10.84 -1.72 1.33
CA ASP A 403 -12.03 -1.44 0.53
C ASP A 403 -13.34 -2.09 1.02
N LEU A 404 -13.30 -2.85 2.13
CA LEU A 404 -14.37 -3.62 2.75
C LEU A 404 -14.93 -4.81 1.95
N GLY A 405 -14.27 -5.26 0.87
CA GLY A 405 -14.35 -6.68 0.47
C GLY A 405 -13.82 -7.55 1.60
N LEU A 406 -14.08 -8.86 1.66
CA LEU A 406 -13.52 -9.74 2.72
C LEU A 406 -11.93 -9.70 2.59
N ALA A 407 -11.06 -10.21 3.50
CA ALA A 407 -9.60 -10.42 3.24
C ALA A 407 -8.97 -11.87 3.32
N ILE A 408 -8.22 -12.29 2.29
CA ILE A 408 -7.86 -13.64 1.76
C ILE A 408 -6.79 -14.58 2.41
N TYR A 409 -5.71 -14.18 3.11
CA TYR A 409 -4.69 -15.04 3.81
C TYR A 409 -5.22 -15.51 5.21
N SER A 410 -6.55 -15.62 5.32
CA SER A 410 -7.39 -15.98 6.48
C SER A 410 -8.65 -16.76 6.02
N SER A 411 -9.59 -17.10 6.91
CA SER A 411 -10.66 -18.09 6.59
C SER A 411 -12.07 -17.91 7.24
N ARG A 412 -13.09 -18.41 6.53
CA ARG A 412 -14.55 -18.41 6.79
C ARG A 412 -14.99 -19.85 7.07
N GLY A 413 -16.09 -20.05 7.79
CA GLY A 413 -16.65 -21.31 8.32
C GLY A 413 -16.81 -22.52 7.39
N TYR A 414 -17.06 -23.71 7.94
CA TYR A 414 -17.60 -24.06 9.26
C TYR A 414 -16.60 -24.91 10.07
N THR A 415 -16.49 -24.81 11.40
CA THR A 415 -15.59 -25.68 12.19
C THR A 415 -15.72 -27.18 11.89
N SER A 416 -14.78 -28.04 12.30
CA SER A 416 -14.83 -29.48 11.94
C SER A 416 -16.09 -30.22 12.45
N ASP A 417 -16.82 -29.67 13.44
CA ASP A 417 -18.16 -30.10 13.89
C ASP A 417 -19.35 -29.40 13.18
N LEU A 418 -19.08 -28.66 12.10
CA LEU A 418 -19.99 -27.87 11.26
C LEU A 418 -20.67 -26.68 11.97
N ARG A 419 -19.98 -25.95 12.84
CA ARG A 419 -20.46 -24.66 13.37
C ARG A 419 -20.02 -23.52 12.48
N VAL A 420 -20.92 -22.55 12.26
CA VAL A 420 -20.54 -21.26 11.70
C VAL A 420 -19.55 -20.57 12.66
N LYS A 421 -18.37 -20.28 12.13
CA LYS A 421 -17.26 -19.52 12.72
C LYS A 421 -16.48 -18.96 11.53
N PRO A 422 -15.96 -17.74 11.54
CA PRO A 422 -16.05 -16.71 12.58
C PRO A 422 -17.48 -16.19 12.82
N ASP A 423 -17.62 -15.30 13.80
CA ASP A 423 -18.86 -14.68 14.25
C ASP A 423 -19.11 -13.28 13.63
N VAL A 424 -18.13 -12.44 13.25
CA VAL A 424 -18.39 -11.04 12.74
C VAL A 424 -17.21 -10.47 11.93
N ALA A 425 -17.37 -9.62 10.90
CA ALA A 425 -16.34 -9.38 9.88
C ALA A 425 -15.68 -7.98 9.75
N THR A 426 -14.36 -7.79 9.84
CA THR A 426 -13.74 -6.44 9.87
C THR A 426 -12.37 -6.29 9.16
N ILE A 427 -11.66 -5.14 9.04
CA ILE A 427 -10.85 -4.69 7.84
C ILE A 427 -9.45 -5.38 7.53
N GLY A 428 -8.39 -5.00 6.76
CA GLY A 428 -7.83 -3.82 6.02
C GLY A 428 -6.30 -3.74 5.68
N SER A 429 -5.91 -3.66 4.39
CA SER A 429 -4.53 -3.70 3.83
C SER A 429 -3.36 -2.93 4.49
N ASN A 430 -2.68 -3.61 5.40
CA ASN A 430 -1.37 -3.34 6.00
C ASN A 430 -1.35 -2.17 7.00
N ILE A 431 -1.11 -2.53 8.27
CA ILE A 431 -1.35 -1.75 9.48
C ILE A 431 -0.18 -1.91 10.43
N MET A 432 -0.07 -0.97 11.37
CA MET A 432 1.08 -0.10 11.59
C MET A 432 0.98 0.58 13.01
N ALA A 433 1.98 0.60 13.94
CA ALA A 433 1.83 0.85 15.44
C ALA A 433 3.09 1.40 16.21
N PRO A 434 3.19 1.63 17.59
CA PRO A 434 4.35 2.20 18.41
C PRO A 434 5.40 1.29 19.19
N ASP A 435 6.72 1.22 18.83
CA ASP A 435 7.74 0.08 18.91
C ASP A 435 8.80 -0.11 20.04
N ALA A 436 9.04 -1.38 20.40
CA ALA A 436 10.04 -1.89 21.35
C ALA A 436 11.44 -2.32 20.85
N ALA A 437 11.77 -2.37 19.55
CA ALA A 437 13.17 -2.36 19.10
C ALA A 437 13.76 -0.94 19.06
N THR A 438 12.95 0.06 19.36
CA THR A 438 13.28 1.48 19.57
C THR A 438 12.56 1.94 20.84
N GLN A 439 12.40 3.25 21.09
CA GLN A 439 11.56 3.76 22.17
C GLN A 439 10.39 4.60 21.62
N ASP A 440 10.28 4.61 20.29
CA ASP A 440 9.64 5.63 19.48
C ASP A 440 9.51 5.18 18.00
N GLY A 441 9.31 3.89 17.63
CA GLY A 441 9.47 3.35 16.23
C GLY A 441 8.29 2.53 15.62
N TYR A 442 8.32 2.21 14.28
CA TYR A 442 7.07 2.03 13.47
C TYR A 442 7.09 1.22 12.07
N THR A 443 6.49 0.00 11.89
CA THR A 443 6.33 -0.99 10.75
C THR A 443 4.88 -1.23 10.32
N GLY A 444 4.57 -1.58 9.04
CA GLY A 444 3.43 -2.45 8.67
C GLY A 444 3.71 -3.95 8.47
N LYS A 445 2.98 -4.88 9.11
CA LYS A 445 3.31 -6.34 9.23
C LYS A 445 2.05 -7.19 9.50
N SER A 446 1.99 -8.50 9.15
CA SER A 446 0.75 -9.01 8.51
C SER A 446 0.40 -10.52 8.33
N GLY A 447 -0.89 -10.97 8.40
CA GLY A 447 -1.42 -12.39 8.60
C GLY A 447 -2.75 -12.61 9.40
N THR A 448 -2.86 -13.16 10.66
CA THR A 448 -4.17 -13.20 11.43
C THR A 448 -4.42 -12.65 12.92
N SER A 449 -3.61 -11.86 13.70
CA SER A 449 -4.02 -10.91 14.85
C SER A 449 -3.41 -9.37 15.17
N MET A 450 -3.59 -8.01 14.70
CA MET A 450 -4.34 -6.97 13.64
C MET A 450 -5.99 -6.76 12.97
N ALA A 451 -7.44 -7.18 13.24
CA ALA A 451 -8.39 -8.33 14.13
C ALA A 451 -8.61 -8.40 15.73
N THR A 452 -8.28 -9.38 16.75
CA THR A 452 -7.78 -9.67 18.30
C THR A 452 -8.32 -9.14 19.76
N PRO A 453 -7.86 -8.04 20.44
CA PRO A 453 -8.61 -6.96 21.31
C PRO A 453 -9.46 -5.54 20.97
N LEU A 454 -10.24 -5.20 19.87
CA LEU A 454 -11.09 -4.05 19.37
C LEU A 454 -12.54 -4.50 19.22
N MET A 455 -12.86 -5.78 19.33
CA MET A 455 -14.00 -6.07 20.18
C MET A 455 -13.54 -6.80 21.45
N ALA A 456 -12.32 -6.44 21.86
CA ALA A 456 -12.05 -5.91 23.20
C ALA A 456 -12.02 -4.37 23.30
N GLY A 457 -11.95 -3.60 22.20
CA GLY A 457 -11.74 -2.13 22.21
C GLY A 457 -12.95 -1.29 21.76
N ILE A 458 -13.72 -1.73 20.76
CA ILE A 458 -15.16 -1.44 20.62
C ILE A 458 -15.86 -2.10 21.77
N ALA A 459 -15.38 -3.23 22.29
CA ALA A 459 -15.88 -3.68 23.58
C ALA A 459 -15.49 -2.70 24.70
N ALA A 460 -14.27 -2.15 24.75
CA ALA A 460 -13.93 -1.11 25.72
C ALA A 460 -14.73 0.19 25.51
N LEU A 461 -15.13 0.53 24.28
CA LEU A 461 -16.05 1.63 23.98
C LEU A 461 -17.51 1.27 24.33
N MET A 462 -17.92 0.01 24.16
CA MET A 462 -19.22 -0.53 24.61
C MET A 462 -19.27 -0.68 26.13
N VAL A 463 -18.14 -0.91 26.79
CA VAL A 463 -17.94 -0.97 28.24
C VAL A 463 -17.84 0.44 28.81
N GLU A 464 -17.28 1.43 28.13
CA GLU A 464 -17.43 2.83 28.55
C GLU A 464 -18.89 3.30 28.38
N ALA A 465 -19.53 2.97 27.25
CA ALA A 465 -20.95 3.25 27.01
C ALA A 465 -21.88 2.53 28.01
N ASN A 466 -21.50 1.32 28.43
CA ASN A 466 -22.23 0.48 29.38
C ASN A 466 -21.26 -0.39 30.21
N PRO A 467 -20.75 0.12 31.35
CA PRO A 467 -19.78 -0.60 32.18
C PRO A 467 -20.28 -1.86 32.90
N ASP A 468 -21.50 -2.29 32.58
CA ASP A 468 -22.20 -3.39 33.22
C ASP A 468 -22.62 -4.49 32.19
N ILE A 469 -22.16 -4.41 30.93
CA ILE A 469 -22.45 -5.33 29.81
C ILE A 469 -21.87 -6.76 30.00
N SER A 470 -22.67 -7.81 29.76
CA SER A 470 -22.17 -9.19 29.81
C SER A 470 -21.59 -9.69 28.48
N PRO A 471 -20.65 -10.67 28.49
CA PRO A 471 -20.13 -11.30 27.27
C PRO A 471 -21.19 -11.98 26.39
N SER A 472 -22.32 -12.38 26.96
CA SER A 472 -23.49 -12.88 26.22
C SER A 472 -24.24 -11.78 25.48
N GLU A 473 -24.56 -10.68 26.15
CA GLU A 473 -25.28 -9.54 25.53
C GLU A 473 -24.41 -8.89 24.45
N PHE A 474 -23.11 -8.78 24.71
CA PHE A 474 -22.09 -8.43 23.75
C PHE A 474 -22.16 -9.28 22.46
N LYS A 475 -22.19 -10.61 22.60
CA LYS A 475 -22.27 -11.53 21.45
C LYS A 475 -23.64 -11.53 20.75
N ASP A 476 -24.72 -11.26 21.47
CA ASP A 476 -26.06 -11.06 20.89
C ASP A 476 -26.17 -9.72 20.12
N ILE A 477 -25.57 -8.63 20.62
CA ILE A 477 -25.48 -7.33 19.92
C ILE A 477 -24.75 -7.51 18.59
N ILE A 478 -23.60 -8.20 18.59
CA ILE A 478 -22.86 -8.57 17.39
C ILE A 478 -23.76 -9.32 16.40
N GLY A 479 -24.44 -10.37 16.88
CA GLY A 479 -25.29 -11.21 16.05
C GLY A 479 -26.51 -10.51 15.43
N ALA A 480 -26.98 -9.43 16.05
CA ALA A 480 -28.08 -8.62 15.56
C ALA A 480 -27.61 -7.46 14.65
N HIS A 481 -26.65 -6.65 15.13
CA HIS A 481 -26.33 -5.33 14.58
C HIS A 481 -25.22 -5.31 13.53
N SER A 482 -24.49 -6.41 13.32
CA SER A 482 -23.49 -6.47 12.24
C SER A 482 -24.11 -6.20 10.85
N ILE A 483 -23.41 -5.44 10.01
CA ILE A 483 -23.75 -5.08 8.63
C ILE A 483 -23.76 -6.32 7.74
N GLU A 484 -24.92 -6.67 7.18
CA GLU A 484 -25.06 -7.76 6.22
C GLU A 484 -24.22 -7.47 4.96
N ARG A 485 -23.43 -8.45 4.50
CA ARG A 485 -22.59 -8.35 3.29
C ARG A 485 -23.06 -9.40 2.28
N GLU A 486 -23.35 -8.99 1.05
CA GLU A 486 -23.84 -9.92 0.03
C GLU A 486 -22.73 -10.85 -0.45
N ILE A 487 -22.94 -12.16 -0.31
CA ILE A 487 -22.05 -13.22 -0.82
C ILE A 487 -21.96 -13.12 -2.34
N GLN A 488 -20.78 -12.75 -2.86
CA GLN A 488 -20.55 -12.52 -4.30
C GLN A 488 -20.33 -13.81 -5.11
N LEU A 489 -21.38 -14.64 -5.15
CA LEU A 489 -21.58 -15.93 -5.85
C LEU A 489 -21.10 -16.05 -7.33
N LEU A 490 -20.51 -15.01 -7.93
CA LEU A 490 -20.08 -14.96 -9.34
C LEU A 490 -18.80 -14.17 -9.65
N ASP A 491 -18.33 -13.26 -8.80
CA ASP A 491 -17.06 -12.53 -9.00
C ASP A 491 -15.99 -12.88 -7.93
N ASP A 492 -16.29 -13.80 -6.99
CA ASP A 492 -15.33 -14.75 -6.39
C ASP A 492 -14.43 -15.35 -7.51
N PRO A 493 -13.11 -15.04 -7.58
CA PRO A 493 -12.24 -15.54 -8.66
C PRO A 493 -11.71 -16.99 -8.47
N GLY A 494 -12.20 -17.80 -7.53
CA GLY A 494 -11.68 -19.15 -7.27
C GLY A 494 -12.58 -20.18 -6.57
N PHE A 495 -13.88 -19.96 -6.42
CA PHE A 495 -14.91 -20.98 -6.14
C PHE A 495 -14.80 -21.77 -4.83
N ASN A 496 -14.67 -21.10 -3.68
CA ASN A 496 -14.71 -21.83 -2.40
C ASN A 496 -15.92 -21.51 -1.52
N ASP A 497 -16.73 -20.48 -1.87
CA ASP A 497 -18.10 -20.30 -1.33
C ASP A 497 -18.83 -21.64 -1.14
N CYS A 498 -18.92 -22.00 0.14
CA CYS A 498 -19.57 -23.16 0.73
C CYS A 498 -20.97 -22.78 1.27
N SER A 499 -21.28 -21.48 1.36
CA SER A 499 -22.54 -20.86 1.82
C SER A 499 -23.73 -21.00 0.84
N ILE A 500 -23.74 -22.09 0.04
CA ILE A 500 -24.59 -22.38 -1.14
C ILE A 500 -26.12 -22.27 -0.89
N LEU A 501 -26.59 -22.09 0.36
CA LEU A 501 -27.99 -21.97 0.75
C LEU A 501 -28.30 -21.00 1.90
N GLU A 502 -27.33 -20.34 2.52
CA GLU A 502 -27.52 -19.54 3.75
C GLU A 502 -27.02 -18.10 3.55
N SER A 503 -27.62 -17.12 4.24
CA SER A 503 -27.30 -15.69 4.04
C SER A 503 -26.99 -14.91 5.34
N ARG A 504 -27.28 -15.49 6.52
CA ARG A 504 -26.85 -14.98 7.83
C ARG A 504 -27.15 -16.02 8.95
N PRO A 505 -26.24 -16.27 9.90
CA PRO A 505 -24.81 -16.06 9.71
C PRO A 505 -24.34 -17.01 8.61
N ASP A 506 -23.58 -16.49 7.67
CA ASP A 506 -22.87 -17.31 6.71
C ASP A 506 -21.61 -17.86 7.39
N ASN A 507 -20.97 -18.85 6.78
CA ASN A 507 -19.61 -19.17 7.14
C ASN A 507 -18.69 -17.93 6.94
N GLU A 508 -19.08 -17.02 6.05
CA GLU A 508 -18.24 -15.98 5.46
C GLU A 508 -17.77 -14.86 6.37
N PHE A 509 -18.63 -13.87 6.50
CA PHE A 509 -18.54 -12.72 7.36
C PHE A 509 -19.07 -13.09 8.77
N GLY A 510 -19.52 -14.33 8.97
CA GLY A 510 -20.20 -14.77 10.18
C GLY A 510 -21.59 -14.11 10.23
N TYR A 511 -21.85 -13.32 11.27
CA TYR A 511 -23.02 -12.46 11.35
C TYR A 511 -22.93 -11.21 10.45
N GLY A 512 -21.92 -11.06 9.58
CA GLY A 512 -21.72 -9.87 8.76
C GLY A 512 -20.66 -8.94 9.35
N GLN A 513 -20.43 -7.79 8.73
CA GLN A 513 -19.41 -6.84 9.17
C GLN A 513 -19.73 -6.19 10.52
N ALA A 514 -18.74 -5.94 11.38
CA ALA A 514 -18.99 -5.11 12.56
C ALA A 514 -19.41 -3.68 12.23
N ASP A 515 -20.28 -3.11 13.06
CA ASP A 515 -20.63 -1.69 13.05
C ASP A 515 -20.36 -1.12 14.44
N PRO A 516 -19.22 -0.45 14.68
CA PRO A 516 -18.86 0.01 16.02
C PRO A 516 -19.83 1.04 16.57
N SER A 517 -20.35 1.90 15.70
CA SER A 517 -21.28 2.95 16.09
C SER A 517 -22.64 2.36 16.45
N ALA A 518 -23.15 1.39 15.69
CA ALA A 518 -24.37 0.67 16.03
C ALA A 518 -24.18 -0.25 17.26
N PHE A 519 -23.00 -0.84 17.45
CA PHE A 519 -22.69 -1.66 18.62
C PHE A 519 -22.63 -0.83 19.91
N VAL A 520 -22.00 0.35 19.88
CA VAL A 520 -21.96 1.28 21.02
C VAL A 520 -23.33 1.89 21.30
N GLU A 521 -24.06 2.32 20.26
CA GLU A 521 -25.43 2.86 20.39
C GLU A 521 -26.41 1.81 20.95
N ALA A 522 -26.25 0.54 20.58
CA ALA A 522 -27.02 -0.58 21.11
C ALA A 522 -26.57 -1.03 22.52
N ALA A 523 -25.28 -0.92 22.86
CA ALA A 523 -24.77 -1.26 24.19
C ALA A 523 -25.24 -0.25 25.26
N GLY A 524 -25.22 1.04 24.95
CA GLY A 524 -25.55 2.13 25.88
C GLY A 524 -26.99 2.62 25.90
N SER A 525 -27.90 2.09 25.06
CA SER A 525 -29.28 2.60 24.89
C SER A 525 -29.34 4.12 24.65
N ILE A 526 -28.50 4.62 23.74
CA ILE A 526 -28.13 6.04 23.66
C ILE A 526 -29.19 6.89 22.94
N ASP A 527 -29.94 7.73 23.67
CA ASP A 527 -30.80 8.78 23.07
C ASP A 527 -29.93 10.00 22.73
N ARG A 528 -29.51 10.11 21.47
CA ARG A 528 -28.74 11.25 20.90
C ARG A 528 -29.42 12.63 21.05
N THR A 529 -30.62 12.73 21.63
CA THR A 529 -31.25 14.02 22.01
C THR A 529 -30.94 14.45 23.44
N LEU A 530 -30.25 13.63 24.23
CA LEU A 530 -29.78 13.90 25.58
C LEU A 530 -28.26 14.18 25.58
N ASN A 531 -27.79 15.02 26.50
CA ASN A 531 -26.37 15.31 26.69
C ASN A 531 -26.08 15.66 28.16
N VAL A 532 -24.92 15.27 28.67
CA VAL A 532 -24.39 15.59 30.01
C VAL A 532 -22.92 15.96 29.89
N THR A 533 -22.44 16.90 30.70
CA THR A 533 -21.03 17.31 30.73
C THR A 533 -20.58 17.53 32.16
N MET A 534 -19.38 17.08 32.52
CA MET A 534 -18.66 17.48 33.72
C MET A 534 -17.76 18.68 33.44
N ASP A 535 -17.76 19.63 34.38
CA ASP A 535 -16.85 20.76 34.44
C ASP A 535 -15.53 20.32 35.11
N ILE A 536 -14.93 19.25 34.58
CA ILE A 536 -13.64 18.64 34.97
C ILE A 536 -12.79 18.48 33.71
N GLU A 537 -11.50 18.77 33.84
CA GLU A 537 -10.51 18.45 32.80
C GLU A 537 -9.87 17.07 33.05
N THR A 538 -9.58 16.33 31.98
CA THR A 538 -8.90 15.02 32.10
C THR A 538 -7.52 15.22 32.74
N MET A 539 -7.19 14.38 33.72
CA MET A 539 -6.01 14.44 34.60
C MET A 539 -6.02 15.56 35.67
N GLU A 540 -7.16 16.20 35.95
CA GLU A 540 -7.28 17.16 37.07
C GLU A 540 -7.03 16.48 38.44
N GLU A 541 -6.25 17.13 39.31
CA GLU A 541 -5.98 16.68 40.68
C GLU A 541 -7.20 16.96 41.60
N ILE A 542 -7.95 15.91 41.93
CA ILE A 542 -9.15 16.01 42.76
C ILE A 542 -8.85 15.54 44.19
N GLY A 543 -8.76 16.51 45.11
CA GLY A 543 -8.57 16.25 46.53
C GLY A 543 -9.73 15.51 47.19
N ASN A 544 -9.45 14.86 48.32
CA ASN A 544 -10.41 14.10 49.10
C ASN A 544 -11.62 14.97 49.52
N GLU A 545 -12.82 14.38 49.48
CA GLU A 545 -14.12 15.04 49.75
C GLU A 545 -14.48 16.23 48.82
N SER A 546 -13.89 16.34 47.62
CA SER A 546 -14.19 17.40 46.64
C SER A 546 -15.63 17.41 46.12
N TYR A 547 -16.03 18.56 45.56
CA TYR A 547 -17.27 18.73 44.79
C TYR A 547 -16.98 18.83 43.30
N ILE A 548 -17.64 17.97 42.53
CA ILE A 548 -17.67 17.95 41.07
C ILE A 548 -18.90 18.73 40.62
N TYR A 549 -18.78 19.44 39.50
CA TYR A 549 -19.88 20.19 38.88
C TYR A 549 -20.08 19.75 37.43
N GLY A 550 -21.26 20.03 36.90
CA GLY A 550 -21.56 19.78 35.49
C GLY A 550 -22.86 20.40 35.01
N SER A 551 -23.13 20.18 33.73
CA SER A 551 -24.35 20.57 33.03
C SER A 551 -25.05 19.36 32.40
N SER A 552 -26.31 19.52 32.01
CA SER A 552 -27.00 18.55 31.16
C SER A 552 -28.09 19.22 30.31
N SER A 553 -28.55 18.54 29.27
CA SER A 553 -29.63 19.02 28.39
C SER A 553 -30.36 17.88 27.67
N GLY A 554 -31.51 18.19 27.07
CA GLY A 554 -32.36 17.23 26.35
C GLY A 554 -33.53 16.67 27.16
N GLY A 555 -33.40 16.66 28.50
CA GLY A 555 -34.45 16.21 29.43
C GLY A 555 -35.83 16.83 29.14
N LYS A 556 -36.84 15.99 28.94
CA LYS A 556 -38.19 16.41 28.53
C LYS A 556 -38.94 16.90 29.78
N PRO A 557 -39.67 18.05 29.81
CA PRO A 557 -40.29 18.59 31.04
C PRO A 557 -41.35 17.71 31.76
N SER A 558 -41.66 16.53 31.22
CA SER A 558 -42.50 15.50 31.83
C SER A 558 -41.74 14.29 32.39
N SER A 559 -40.47 14.11 32.02
CA SER A 559 -39.49 13.19 32.61
C SER A 559 -38.10 13.82 32.40
N PRO A 560 -37.58 14.59 33.38
CA PRO A 560 -36.33 15.33 33.22
C PRO A 560 -35.08 14.44 33.33
N GLY A 561 -35.24 13.16 33.68
CA GLY A 561 -34.16 12.23 33.99
C GLY A 561 -33.60 12.39 35.40
N VAL A 562 -32.49 11.69 35.66
CA VAL A 562 -31.63 11.77 36.84
C VAL A 562 -30.18 11.71 36.36
N VAL A 563 -29.30 12.57 36.90
CA VAL A 563 -27.85 12.44 36.66
C VAL A 563 -27.26 11.47 37.69
N GLU A 564 -26.69 10.38 37.20
CA GLU A 564 -25.93 9.41 37.98
C GLU A 564 -24.43 9.60 37.72
N VAL A 565 -23.62 9.45 38.77
CA VAL A 565 -22.15 9.50 38.70
C VAL A 565 -21.54 8.24 39.33
N ARG A 566 -20.53 7.66 38.69
CA ARG A 566 -19.73 6.50 39.13
C ARG A 566 -18.26 6.87 39.16
N VAL A 567 -17.50 6.32 40.12
CA VAL A 567 -16.05 6.50 40.24
C VAL A 567 -15.39 5.13 40.16
N GLY A 568 -14.59 4.90 39.11
CA GLY A 568 -13.94 3.62 38.79
C GLY A 568 -14.92 2.44 38.76
N GLY A 569 -14.52 1.32 39.36
CA GLY A 569 -15.37 0.16 39.60
C GLY A 569 -16.41 0.34 40.73
N GLY A 570 -16.70 1.57 41.16
CA GLY A 570 -17.72 1.87 42.16
C GLY A 570 -19.16 1.69 41.63
N ASN A 571 -20.13 1.77 42.55
CA ASN A 571 -21.54 1.82 42.15
C ASN A 571 -21.91 3.22 41.59
N TRP A 572 -22.91 3.26 40.70
CA TRP A 572 -23.57 4.50 40.32
C TRP A 572 -24.27 5.17 41.51
N THR A 573 -24.17 6.50 41.60
CA THR A 573 -24.71 7.33 42.69
C THR A 573 -25.46 8.55 42.14
N GLU A 574 -26.60 8.90 42.73
CA GLU A 574 -27.42 10.04 42.31
C GLU A 574 -26.73 11.37 42.68
N ALA A 575 -26.50 12.24 41.68
CA ALA A 575 -25.96 13.57 41.89
C ALA A 575 -27.01 14.54 42.48
N PHE A 576 -26.57 15.72 42.92
CA PHE A 576 -27.47 16.80 43.33
C PHE A 576 -27.76 17.73 42.15
N ASP A 577 -29.02 17.79 41.72
CA ASP A 577 -29.50 18.87 40.86
C ASP A 577 -29.31 20.22 41.61
N ASP A 578 -28.57 21.15 40.99
CA ASP A 578 -28.38 22.53 41.46
C ASP A 578 -29.17 23.56 40.63
N SER A 579 -29.85 23.11 39.56
CA SER A 579 -30.72 23.92 38.72
C SER A 579 -31.79 24.68 39.54
N PRO A 580 -32.05 25.97 39.23
CA PRO A 580 -33.17 26.73 39.77
C PRO A 580 -34.56 26.20 39.35
N LEU A 581 -34.62 25.33 38.33
CA LEU A 581 -35.86 24.81 37.74
C LEU A 581 -36.14 23.34 38.07
N LYS A 582 -35.15 22.60 38.60
CA LYS A 582 -35.18 21.14 38.79
C LYS A 582 -35.38 20.37 37.49
N ASP A 583 -34.43 20.60 36.59
CA ASP A 583 -34.32 20.08 35.24
C ASP A 583 -32.89 19.60 34.88
N TRP A 584 -32.03 19.36 35.90
CA TRP A 584 -30.63 18.92 35.79
C TRP A 584 -29.70 19.78 34.91
N SER A 585 -30.13 20.95 34.44
CA SER A 585 -29.33 21.83 33.58
C SER A 585 -28.04 22.36 34.24
N SER A 586 -27.94 22.25 35.57
CA SER A 586 -26.69 22.29 36.32
C SER A 586 -26.82 21.34 37.51
N TRP A 587 -25.74 20.62 37.82
CA TRP A 587 -25.69 19.60 38.86
C TRP A 587 -24.31 19.58 39.54
N SER A 588 -24.24 18.99 40.74
CA SER A 588 -22.99 18.71 41.43
C SER A 588 -23.04 17.38 42.19
N ILE A 589 -21.89 16.77 42.44
CA ILE A 589 -21.79 15.64 43.38
C ILE A 589 -20.57 15.82 44.28
N LYS A 590 -20.69 15.40 45.54
CA LYS A 590 -19.56 15.33 46.47
C LYS A 590 -18.98 13.91 46.41
N LEU A 591 -17.67 13.79 46.22
CA LEU A 591 -17.01 12.49 46.26
C LEU A 591 -17.04 11.88 47.67
N ASP A 592 -17.22 10.55 47.71
CA ASP A 592 -17.06 9.75 48.92
C ASP A 592 -15.56 9.63 49.29
N PRO A 593 -15.21 9.40 50.58
CA PRO A 593 -13.82 9.50 51.02
C PRO A 593 -12.96 8.30 50.58
N HIS A 594 -12.00 8.52 49.68
CA HIS A 594 -10.93 7.58 49.36
C HIS A 594 -9.80 7.58 50.41
N ILE A 595 -8.97 6.54 50.39
CA ILE A 595 -7.96 6.25 51.43
C ILE A 595 -6.52 6.27 50.88
N GLU A 596 -6.37 6.02 49.58
CA GLU A 596 -5.10 5.97 48.86
C GLU A 596 -5.22 6.89 47.64
N SER A 597 -4.12 7.55 47.26
CA SER A 597 -4.07 8.40 46.07
C SER A 597 -3.86 7.56 44.82
N GLY A 598 -4.49 7.93 43.70
CA GLY A 598 -4.31 7.21 42.43
C GLY A 598 -5.28 7.64 41.33
N ASN A 599 -5.00 7.17 40.12
CA ASN A 599 -5.79 7.48 38.93
C ASN A 599 -7.14 6.76 38.98
N SER A 600 -8.21 7.48 38.64
CA SER A 600 -9.55 6.91 38.56
C SER A 600 -10.35 7.60 37.46
N THR A 601 -11.31 6.88 36.88
CA THR A 601 -12.28 7.49 35.96
C THR A 601 -13.54 7.87 36.71
N ILE A 602 -14.05 9.07 36.45
CA ILE A 602 -15.37 9.51 36.87
C ILE A 602 -16.27 9.52 35.64
N PHE A 603 -17.40 8.82 35.74
CA PHE A 603 -18.40 8.69 34.69
C PHE A 603 -19.67 9.41 35.13
N ALA A 604 -20.31 10.19 34.25
CA ALA A 604 -21.59 10.84 34.50
C ALA A 604 -22.59 10.54 33.37
N ARG A 605 -23.82 10.16 33.70
CA ARG A 605 -24.88 9.86 32.71
C ARG A 605 -26.23 10.44 33.12
N LEU A 606 -27.02 10.91 32.16
CA LEU A 606 -28.41 11.32 32.35
C LEU A 606 -29.34 10.17 31.95
N VAL A 607 -29.88 9.46 32.94
CA VAL A 607 -30.85 8.37 32.73
C VAL A 607 -32.27 8.95 32.68
N VAL A 608 -33.04 8.68 31.62
CA VAL A 608 -34.46 9.09 31.52
C VAL A 608 -35.40 7.91 31.74
N ASP A 609 -35.09 6.75 31.15
CA ASP A 609 -35.62 5.42 31.48
C ASP A 609 -34.67 4.33 30.95
N GLU A 610 -35.01 3.05 31.15
CA GLU A 610 -34.16 1.89 30.80
C GLU A 610 -33.81 1.80 29.30
N ASP A 611 -34.62 2.42 28.43
CA ASP A 611 -34.43 2.44 26.97
C ASP A 611 -33.84 3.78 26.45
N HIS A 612 -33.64 4.79 27.32
CA HIS A 612 -33.21 6.15 26.94
C HIS A 612 -32.23 6.74 27.96
N ILE A 613 -30.93 6.65 27.65
CA ILE A 613 -29.82 7.20 28.44
C ILE A 613 -29.02 8.17 27.56
N SER A 614 -28.42 9.22 28.13
CA SER A 614 -27.44 10.05 27.41
C SER A 614 -26.16 9.26 27.11
N PRO A 615 -25.29 9.75 26.21
CA PRO A 615 -23.87 9.40 26.27
C PRO A 615 -23.34 9.57 27.71
N VAL A 616 -22.45 8.67 28.12
CA VAL A 616 -21.75 8.73 29.41
C VAL A 616 -20.55 9.65 29.27
N ASP A 617 -20.60 10.84 29.87
CA ASP A 617 -19.43 11.72 29.89
C ASP A 617 -18.42 11.17 30.90
N ALA A 618 -17.21 10.86 30.44
CA ALA A 618 -16.17 10.26 31.27
C ALA A 618 -14.93 11.16 31.37
N ARG A 619 -14.32 11.23 32.56
CA ARG A 619 -13.09 11.99 32.85
C ARG A 619 -12.16 11.18 33.72
N ARG A 620 -10.92 11.03 33.28
CA ARG A 620 -9.81 10.51 34.10
C ARG A 620 -9.39 11.61 35.07
N VAL A 621 -9.13 11.28 36.33
CA VAL A 621 -8.74 12.24 37.38
C VAL A 621 -7.70 11.61 38.29
N ILE A 622 -6.85 12.44 38.90
CA ILE A 622 -5.91 12.01 39.93
C ILE A 622 -6.56 12.24 41.29
N LEU A 623 -7.03 11.18 41.95
CA LEU A 623 -7.59 11.29 43.30
C LEU A 623 -6.45 11.44 44.32
N LEU A 624 -6.46 12.52 45.11
CA LEU A 624 -5.44 12.75 46.15
C LEU A 624 -5.99 12.48 47.55
N ASP A 625 -5.24 11.75 48.39
CA ASP A 625 -5.57 11.50 49.81
C ASP A 625 -5.58 12.78 50.67
N LEU A 626 -5.05 13.87 50.13
CA LEU A 626 -5.03 15.22 50.70
C LEU A 626 -6.39 15.94 50.55
N PRO A 627 -6.81 16.76 51.54
CA PRO A 627 -8.02 17.58 51.42
C PRO A 627 -7.81 18.72 50.41
N ALA A 628 -8.82 18.97 49.56
CA ALA A 628 -8.71 19.84 48.39
C ALA A 628 -8.17 21.26 48.65
N GLU A 629 -7.13 21.64 47.89
CA GLU A 629 -6.76 23.04 47.61
C GLU A 629 -7.39 23.52 46.28
N SER A 630 -7.31 24.81 45.95
CA SER A 630 -8.31 25.46 45.08
C SER A 630 -7.85 25.90 43.67
N GLY A 631 -7.79 24.96 42.73
CA GLY A 631 -8.20 25.10 41.31
C GLY A 631 -7.22 25.68 40.26
N GLY A 632 -7.34 25.18 39.02
CA GLY A 632 -6.64 25.59 37.79
C GLY A 632 -7.21 24.90 36.53
N SER A 633 -6.89 25.34 35.31
CA SER A 633 -7.55 24.89 34.05
C SER A 633 -6.68 25.04 32.79
N SER A 634 -6.74 24.07 31.86
CA SER A 634 -6.51 24.09 30.38
C SER A 634 -5.50 23.06 29.83
N GLY A 635 -5.94 22.17 28.91
CA GLY A 635 -5.08 21.15 28.25
C GLY A 635 -4.67 21.38 26.77
N SER A 636 -4.35 20.27 26.06
CA SER A 636 -4.02 20.05 24.63
C SER A 636 -2.54 19.71 24.26
N SER A 637 -2.23 18.41 24.14
CA SER A 637 -0.92 17.89 23.68
C SER A 637 -0.91 17.29 22.26
N SER A 638 -1.65 16.20 22.00
CA SER A 638 -1.31 15.20 20.96
C SER A 638 -0.99 15.70 19.54
N SER A 639 -1.72 16.70 19.03
CA SER A 639 -1.44 17.32 17.72
C SER A 639 -0.08 18.04 17.64
N ASN A 640 0.57 18.31 18.78
CA ASN A 640 1.85 19.01 18.87
C ASN A 640 3.05 18.09 18.65
N ILE A 641 3.16 16.91 19.28
CA ILE A 641 4.31 15.97 19.09
C ILE A 641 4.57 15.72 17.61
N LEU A 642 3.51 15.72 16.82
CA LEU A 642 3.59 15.54 15.40
C LEU A 642 4.10 16.72 14.60
N ILE A 643 3.48 17.87 14.83
CA ILE A 643 3.92 19.11 14.22
C ILE A 643 5.37 19.34 14.65
N ILE A 644 5.76 18.94 15.86
CA ILE A 644 7.13 18.89 16.37
C ILE A 644 7.99 17.88 15.60
N GLY A 645 7.63 16.61 15.46
CA GLY A 645 8.44 15.59 14.79
C GLY A 645 8.70 15.91 13.31
N VAL A 646 7.66 16.28 12.57
CA VAL A 646 7.81 16.73 11.17
C VAL A 646 8.48 18.10 11.09
N THR A 647 8.25 19.03 12.03
CA THR A 647 9.02 20.30 12.06
C THR A 647 10.47 20.08 12.47
N ILE A 648 10.81 19.09 13.28
CA ILE A 648 12.17 18.69 13.62
C ILE A 648 12.83 18.07 12.39
N MET A 649 12.15 17.17 11.67
CA MET A 649 12.67 16.63 10.42
C MET A 649 12.85 17.74 9.37
N LEU A 650 11.88 18.64 9.20
CA LEU A 650 11.96 19.79 8.30
C LEU A 650 12.99 20.82 8.77
N ALA A 651 13.21 21.02 10.07
CA ALA A 651 14.22 21.93 10.62
C ALA A 651 15.62 21.30 10.65
N ALA A 652 15.74 19.97 10.71
CA ALA A 652 16.98 19.24 10.54
C ALA A 652 17.35 19.16 9.05
N LEU A 653 16.38 18.99 8.14
CA LEU A 653 16.55 19.10 6.70
C LEU A 653 16.90 20.54 6.31
N LEU A 654 16.13 21.53 6.76
CA LEU A 654 16.42 22.95 6.54
C LEU A 654 17.73 23.36 7.22
N GLY A 655 18.03 22.83 8.40
CA GLY A 655 19.29 23.04 9.12
C GLY A 655 20.48 22.45 8.36
N PHE A 656 20.37 21.22 7.87
CA PHE A 656 21.35 20.58 6.98
C PHE A 656 21.52 21.35 5.67
N VAL A 657 20.43 21.84 5.08
CA VAL A 657 20.43 22.66 3.86
C VAL A 657 21.04 24.03 4.10
N LEU A 658 20.82 24.67 5.26
CA LEU A 658 21.40 25.96 5.63
C LEU A 658 22.89 25.84 6.03
N TYR A 659 23.25 24.78 6.74
CA TYR A 659 24.62 24.46 7.16
C TYR A 659 25.50 24.10 5.95
N ASN A 660 25.02 23.20 5.09
CA ASN A 660 25.70 22.80 3.87
C ASN A 660 25.38 23.71 2.67
N ARG A 661 24.74 24.87 2.85
CA ARG A 661 24.12 25.62 1.74
C ARG A 661 25.06 25.94 0.59
N GLU A 662 26.32 26.27 0.88
CA GLU A 662 27.32 26.60 -0.14
C GLU A 662 27.67 25.33 -0.93
N LYS A 663 27.99 24.24 -0.24
CA LYS A 663 28.25 22.93 -0.83
C LYS A 663 27.06 22.42 -1.67
N LEU A 664 25.83 22.51 -1.15
CA LEU A 664 24.63 22.03 -1.85
C LEU A 664 24.24 22.92 -3.03
N ILE A 665 24.53 24.23 -2.99
CA ILE A 665 24.37 25.12 -4.15
C ILE A 665 25.41 24.76 -5.21
N ASP A 666 26.67 24.54 -4.83
CA ASP A 666 27.73 24.15 -5.76
C ASP A 666 27.43 22.76 -6.39
N GLU A 667 27.12 21.74 -5.57
CA GLU A 667 26.68 20.41 -6.04
C GLU A 667 25.38 20.46 -6.85
N TRP A 668 24.48 21.43 -6.61
CA TRP A 668 23.29 21.63 -7.45
C TRP A 668 23.61 22.29 -8.79
N PHE A 669 24.64 23.13 -8.89
CA PHE A 669 25.06 23.75 -10.14
C PHE A 669 26.18 22.98 -10.89
N GLU A 670 26.71 21.90 -10.30
CA GLU A 670 27.62 20.96 -10.95
C GLU A 670 26.94 20.11 -12.03
N GLY A 671 27.21 20.41 -13.30
CA GLY A 671 26.51 19.77 -14.41
C GLY A 671 25.11 20.35 -14.60
N GLU A 672 24.58 20.22 -15.81
CA GLU A 672 23.36 20.94 -16.17
C GLU A 672 22.15 19.99 -16.37
N SER A 673 22.33 18.66 -16.36
CA SER A 673 21.26 17.64 -16.50
C SER A 673 21.03 16.68 -15.32
N LEU A 674 19.92 15.92 -15.32
CA LEU A 674 19.65 14.90 -14.29
C LEU A 674 20.58 13.69 -14.47
N THR A 675 20.88 13.16 -15.66
CA THR A 675 21.80 11.99 -15.75
C THR A 675 23.25 12.34 -15.35
N GLU A 676 23.69 13.59 -15.56
CA GLU A 676 24.97 14.09 -15.06
C GLU A 676 24.96 14.25 -13.54
N ASN A 677 23.97 14.99 -13.00
CA ASN A 677 23.98 15.44 -11.61
C ASN A 677 23.08 14.57 -10.72
N ARG A 678 23.72 13.76 -9.86
CA ARG A 678 23.08 12.89 -8.86
C ARG A 678 22.20 13.65 -7.86
N LEU A 679 22.62 14.83 -7.38
CA LEU A 679 21.85 15.61 -6.41
C LEU A 679 20.57 16.16 -7.05
N ARG A 680 20.67 16.74 -8.27
CA ARG A 680 19.51 17.15 -9.06
C ARG A 680 18.60 15.97 -9.31
N ARG A 681 19.12 14.85 -9.82
CA ARG A 681 18.36 13.62 -10.10
C ARG A 681 17.54 13.20 -8.89
N MET A 682 18.20 12.97 -7.75
CA MET A 682 17.56 12.48 -6.54
C MET A 682 16.50 13.45 -6.03
N VAL A 683 16.84 14.72 -5.80
CA VAL A 683 15.92 15.72 -5.27
C VAL A 683 14.77 16.01 -6.26
N SER A 684 15.01 15.95 -7.57
CA SER A 684 13.97 16.15 -8.59
C SER A 684 12.94 15.05 -8.59
N LEU A 685 13.42 13.80 -8.59
CA LEU A 685 12.60 12.61 -8.41
C LEU A 685 11.76 12.77 -7.12
N CYS A 686 12.44 12.95 -5.98
CA CYS A 686 11.82 13.16 -4.67
C CYS A 686 10.70 14.22 -4.64
N VAL A 687 10.93 15.41 -5.18
CA VAL A 687 9.95 16.50 -5.17
C VAL A 687 8.77 16.25 -6.13
N LEU A 688 8.98 15.53 -7.24
CA LEU A 688 7.88 15.11 -8.11
C LEU A 688 6.99 14.07 -7.43
N TYR A 689 7.56 13.15 -6.64
CA TYR A 689 6.80 12.22 -5.82
C TYR A 689 6.02 12.91 -4.70
N PHE A 690 6.65 13.86 -4.02
CA PHE A 690 5.98 14.71 -3.03
C PHE A 690 4.73 15.40 -3.61
N ALA A 691 4.77 15.80 -4.89
CA ALA A 691 3.60 16.35 -5.61
C ALA A 691 2.48 15.33 -5.89
N GLN A 692 2.76 14.03 -5.88
CA GLN A 692 1.74 12.99 -5.97
C GLN A 692 1.15 12.64 -4.61
N GLY A 693 1.98 12.64 -3.57
CA GLY A 693 1.55 12.39 -2.20
C GLY A 693 0.64 13.49 -1.64
N LEU A 694 0.95 14.75 -1.94
CA LEU A 694 0.19 15.89 -1.38
C LEU A 694 -1.32 15.90 -1.75
N PRO A 695 -1.75 15.56 -2.98
CA PRO A 695 -3.16 15.37 -3.26
C PRO A 695 -3.73 14.06 -2.72
N TRP A 696 -2.94 12.99 -2.70
CA TRP A 696 -3.40 11.72 -2.14
C TRP A 696 -3.71 11.84 -0.65
N GLY A 697 -2.75 12.30 0.17
CA GLY A 697 -2.93 12.52 1.61
C GLY A 697 -4.05 13.51 1.93
N PHE A 698 -4.18 14.61 1.17
CA PHE A 698 -5.33 15.51 1.32
C PHE A 698 -6.67 14.80 1.07
N ALA A 699 -6.74 13.94 0.06
CA ALA A 699 -7.96 13.22 -0.27
C ALA A 699 -8.29 12.17 0.79
N SER A 700 -7.38 11.21 0.97
CA SER A 700 -7.49 10.03 1.85
C SER A 700 -7.61 10.34 3.35
N VAL A 701 -7.00 11.43 3.83
CA VAL A 701 -7.13 11.88 5.23
C VAL A 701 -8.18 12.97 5.34
N ALA A 702 -7.88 14.17 4.85
CA ALA A 702 -8.60 15.35 5.29
C ALA A 702 -9.92 15.61 4.53
N PHE A 703 -10.03 15.14 3.28
CA PHE A 703 -11.30 15.16 2.56
C PHE A 703 -12.19 13.97 2.96
N ALA A 704 -11.61 12.81 3.31
CA ALA A 704 -12.36 11.71 3.92
C ALA A 704 -13.01 12.13 5.25
N ALA A 705 -12.23 12.72 6.18
CA ALA A 705 -12.74 13.28 7.43
C ALA A 705 -13.84 14.34 7.18
N TYR A 706 -13.65 15.25 6.22
CA TYR A 706 -14.67 16.24 5.85
C TYR A 706 -15.98 15.62 5.32
N LEU A 707 -15.95 14.41 4.75
CA LEU A 707 -17.15 13.69 4.35
C LEU A 707 -17.83 13.00 5.54
N ALA A 708 -17.06 12.41 6.46
CA ALA A 708 -17.57 11.84 7.71
C ALA A 708 -18.27 12.90 8.58
N ASP A 709 -17.59 14.04 8.82
CA ASP A 709 -18.12 15.30 9.42
C ASP A 709 -19.49 15.73 8.87
N ASN A 710 -19.81 15.32 7.64
CA ASN A 710 -20.99 15.74 6.91
C ASN A 710 -22.09 14.67 6.80
N GLY A 711 -21.89 13.49 7.40
CA GLY A 711 -22.88 12.42 7.47
C GLY A 711 -22.92 11.53 6.23
N LEU A 712 -21.75 11.27 5.61
CA LEU A 712 -21.58 10.12 4.72
C LEU A 712 -21.04 8.95 5.56
N THR A 713 -21.58 7.75 5.32
CA THR A 713 -21.11 6.53 6.00
C THR A 713 -19.71 6.11 5.56
N PRO A 714 -18.92 5.38 6.38
CA PRO A 714 -17.64 4.81 5.95
C PRO A 714 -17.74 3.96 4.68
N GLN A 715 -18.89 3.33 4.42
CA GLN A 715 -19.17 2.53 3.24
C GLN A 715 -19.43 3.40 1.99
N GLU A 716 -20.15 4.52 2.13
CA GLU A 716 -20.28 5.52 1.05
C GLU A 716 -18.94 6.22 0.76
N ILE A 717 -18.14 6.48 1.80
CA ILE A 717 -16.78 7.03 1.70
C ILE A 717 -15.85 6.02 1.02
N ALA A 718 -15.86 4.75 1.42
CA ALA A 718 -15.08 3.68 0.79
C ALA A 718 -15.49 3.46 -0.67
N ALA A 719 -16.79 3.44 -1.00
CA ALA A 719 -17.26 3.35 -2.39
C ALA A 719 -16.83 4.58 -3.24
N LEU A 720 -16.83 5.77 -2.62
CA LEU A 720 -16.33 7.02 -3.20
C LEU A 720 -14.81 6.97 -3.44
N PHE A 721 -14.02 6.44 -2.49
CA PHE A 721 -12.57 6.32 -2.64
C PHE A 721 -12.16 5.18 -3.58
N ALA A 722 -12.84 4.03 -3.55
CA ALA A 722 -12.68 2.97 -4.54
C ALA A 722 -12.95 3.51 -5.96
N THR A 723 -14.06 4.25 -6.15
CA THR A 723 -14.35 4.96 -7.41
C THR A 723 -13.20 5.87 -7.82
N ILE A 724 -12.72 6.72 -6.91
CA ILE A 724 -11.61 7.67 -7.15
C ILE A 724 -10.26 6.95 -7.40
N ALA A 725 -10.07 5.74 -6.87
CA ALA A 725 -8.86 4.93 -7.01
C ALA A 725 -8.80 4.08 -8.29
N LEU A 726 -9.94 3.75 -8.92
CA LEU A 726 -10.00 2.99 -10.19
C LEU A 726 -8.99 3.42 -11.29
N PRO A 727 -8.66 4.73 -11.49
CA PRO A 727 -7.64 5.13 -12.48
C PRO A 727 -6.25 4.53 -12.23
N TRP A 728 -5.90 4.24 -10.97
CA TRP A 728 -4.63 3.61 -10.58
C TRP A 728 -4.61 2.11 -10.86
N THR A 729 -5.75 1.43 -10.83
CA THR A 729 -5.89 0.03 -11.27
C THR A 729 -5.73 -0.09 -12.79
N PHE A 730 -6.23 0.89 -13.54
CA PHE A 730 -6.17 0.92 -15.01
C PHE A 730 -4.93 1.64 -15.57
N LYS A 731 -3.91 1.92 -14.75
CA LYS A 731 -2.71 2.64 -15.21
C LYS A 731 -1.84 1.86 -16.21
N TRP A 732 -2.06 0.55 -16.37
CA TRP A 732 -1.56 -0.22 -17.51
C TRP A 732 -2.07 0.27 -18.88
N ILE A 733 -3.10 1.12 -18.93
CA ILE A 733 -3.50 1.85 -20.14
C ILE A 733 -2.53 3.01 -20.40
N TRP A 734 -2.05 3.68 -19.35
CA TRP A 734 -1.09 4.78 -19.47
C TRP A 734 0.25 4.29 -19.96
N GLY A 735 0.81 3.20 -19.42
CA GLY A 735 2.14 2.72 -19.82
C GLY A 735 2.34 2.61 -21.35
N PRO A 736 1.49 1.85 -22.06
CA PRO A 736 1.49 1.78 -23.52
C PRO A 736 1.32 3.13 -24.19
N VAL A 737 0.44 4.00 -23.68
CA VAL A 737 0.29 5.37 -24.20
C VAL A 737 1.54 6.20 -23.92
N ILE A 738 2.26 5.97 -22.84
CA ILE A 738 3.41 6.76 -22.41
C ILE A 738 4.68 6.33 -23.14
N ASP A 739 4.83 5.05 -23.49
CA ASP A 739 5.81 4.57 -24.49
C ASP A 739 5.44 4.96 -25.93
N THR A 740 4.21 4.66 -26.37
CA THR A 740 3.70 4.92 -27.74
C THR A 740 3.54 6.39 -28.07
N VAL A 741 3.23 7.21 -27.08
CA VAL A 741 2.85 8.62 -27.23
C VAL A 741 3.80 9.43 -26.37
N ASN A 742 5.09 9.18 -26.58
CA ASN A 742 6.19 10.02 -26.13
C ASN A 742 6.62 11.03 -27.21
N LEU A 743 7.33 12.10 -26.85
CA LEU A 743 7.91 13.08 -27.79
C LEU A 743 9.25 13.62 -27.22
N PRO A 744 10.36 12.87 -27.35
CA PRO A 744 11.32 12.72 -26.23
C PRO A 744 12.68 13.37 -26.36
N GLN A 745 12.98 13.87 -27.55
CA GLN A 745 13.70 15.11 -27.73
C GLN A 745 13.52 16.07 -26.54
N PHE A 746 12.28 16.22 -26.03
CA PHE A 746 11.90 17.32 -25.04
C PHE A 746 11.96 16.58 -23.59
N GLY A 747 12.26 15.29 -23.55
CA GLY A 747 12.10 14.40 -22.42
C GLY A 747 10.76 13.70 -22.57
N SER A 748 10.81 12.38 -22.67
CA SER A 748 9.70 11.56 -23.13
C SER A 748 8.41 11.80 -22.39
N ARG A 749 8.53 11.99 -21.07
CA ARG A 749 7.38 12.13 -20.18
C ARG A 749 7.52 13.26 -19.16
N ARG A 750 8.58 14.09 -19.15
CA ARG A 750 8.52 15.44 -18.52
C ARG A 750 7.30 16.24 -19.00
N LEU A 751 6.92 16.09 -20.26
CA LEU A 751 5.69 16.69 -20.80
C LEU A 751 4.41 16.03 -20.28
N TRP A 752 4.45 14.73 -19.96
CA TRP A 752 3.34 14.03 -19.30
C TRP A 752 3.25 14.41 -17.82
N ILE A 753 4.37 14.54 -17.09
CA ILE A 753 4.43 15.14 -15.73
C ILE A 753 3.77 16.53 -15.75
N ILE A 754 4.19 17.42 -16.64
CA ILE A 754 3.67 18.80 -16.71
C ILE A 754 2.18 18.82 -17.08
N PHE A 755 1.74 17.96 -18.01
CA PHE A 755 0.33 17.83 -18.39
C PHE A 755 -0.53 17.27 -17.26
N ALA A 756 -0.03 16.26 -16.55
CA ALA A 756 -0.68 15.66 -15.38
C ALA A 756 -0.78 16.66 -14.21
N GLN A 757 0.32 17.30 -13.82
CA GLN A 757 0.34 18.33 -12.78
C GLN A 757 -0.59 19.51 -13.12
N PHE A 758 -0.67 19.90 -14.39
CA PHE A 758 -1.64 20.90 -14.84
C PHE A 758 -3.10 20.40 -14.68
N GLY A 759 -3.40 19.16 -15.06
CA GLY A 759 -4.71 18.54 -14.86
C GLY A 759 -5.11 18.40 -13.38
N MET A 760 -4.14 18.06 -12.52
CA MET A 760 -4.28 18.04 -11.05
C MET A 760 -4.57 19.43 -10.47
N ALA A 761 -3.82 20.46 -10.90
CA ALA A 761 -4.05 21.84 -10.48
C ALA A 761 -5.38 22.41 -11.00
N VAL A 762 -5.80 22.06 -12.23
CA VAL A 762 -7.07 22.50 -12.82
C VAL A 762 -8.27 21.82 -12.15
N SER A 763 -8.18 20.53 -11.78
CA SER A 763 -9.26 19.82 -11.07
C SER A 763 -9.45 20.38 -9.64
N ILE A 764 -8.37 20.56 -8.87
CA ILE A 764 -8.42 21.23 -7.55
C ILE A 764 -8.88 22.69 -7.68
N GLY A 765 -8.38 23.42 -8.67
CA GLY A 765 -8.80 24.80 -8.96
C GLY A 765 -10.28 24.92 -9.37
N THR A 766 -10.86 23.87 -9.96
CA THR A 766 -12.28 23.80 -10.28
C THR A 766 -13.12 23.43 -9.05
N LEU A 767 -12.62 22.54 -8.19
CA LEU A 767 -13.26 22.17 -6.92
C LEU A 767 -13.46 23.38 -6.00
N LEU A 768 -12.49 24.31 -5.96
CA LEU A 768 -12.59 25.59 -5.26
C LEU A 768 -13.75 26.49 -5.73
N LEU A 769 -14.24 26.33 -6.96
CA LEU A 769 -15.32 27.15 -7.53
C LEU A 769 -16.72 26.66 -7.14
N ILE A 770 -16.86 25.46 -6.57
CA ILE A 770 -18.15 24.90 -6.17
C ILE A 770 -18.68 25.66 -4.94
N PRO A 771 -19.85 26.34 -5.01
CA PRO A 771 -20.35 27.19 -3.92
C PRO A 771 -20.80 26.44 -2.66
N ASP A 772 -21.09 25.14 -2.79
CA ASP A 772 -21.51 24.24 -1.72
C ASP A 772 -21.10 22.81 -2.12
N LEU A 773 -20.11 22.26 -1.40
CA LEU A 773 -19.56 20.91 -1.68
C LEU A 773 -20.54 19.81 -1.24
N LYS A 774 -21.26 20.03 -0.13
CA LYS A 774 -22.20 19.06 0.46
C LYS A 774 -23.41 18.82 -0.44
N ASN A 775 -23.97 19.87 -1.01
CA ASN A 775 -25.12 19.76 -1.92
C ASN A 775 -24.74 19.37 -3.38
N GLN A 776 -23.47 19.05 -3.66
CA GLN A 776 -22.98 18.69 -5.01
C GLN A 776 -21.96 17.54 -5.02
N LEU A 777 -22.10 16.57 -4.10
CA LEU A 777 -21.19 15.43 -3.95
C LEU A 777 -20.89 14.70 -5.27
N ASP A 778 -21.90 14.42 -6.10
CA ASP A 778 -21.73 13.83 -7.44
C ASP A 778 -20.73 14.59 -8.33
N THR A 779 -20.78 15.93 -8.31
CA THR A 779 -19.84 16.79 -9.04
C THR A 779 -18.43 16.70 -8.44
N VAL A 780 -18.33 16.59 -7.11
CA VAL A 780 -17.04 16.50 -6.38
C VAL A 780 -16.36 15.16 -6.66
N ILE A 781 -17.10 14.05 -6.57
CA ILE A 781 -16.63 12.69 -6.90
C ILE A 781 -16.06 12.68 -8.33
N LYS A 782 -16.82 13.21 -9.30
CA LYS A 782 -16.39 13.29 -10.70
C LYS A 782 -15.14 14.15 -10.91
N LEU A 783 -14.96 15.23 -10.14
CA LEU A 783 -13.74 16.05 -10.19
C LEU A 783 -12.53 15.36 -9.54
N LEU A 784 -12.71 14.61 -8.46
CA LEU A 784 -11.64 13.85 -7.81
C LEU A 784 -11.26 12.59 -8.59
N PHE A 785 -12.22 11.98 -9.28
CA PHE A 785 -11.98 10.92 -10.27
C PHE A 785 -11.13 11.45 -11.44
N ILE A 786 -11.49 12.60 -12.01
CA ILE A 786 -10.70 13.29 -13.05
C ILE A 786 -9.32 13.69 -12.51
N HIS A 787 -9.22 14.13 -11.24
CA HIS A 787 -7.93 14.40 -10.61
C HIS A 787 -7.05 13.15 -10.58
N ASN A 788 -7.61 11.99 -10.23
CA ASN A 788 -6.86 10.73 -10.12
C ASN A 788 -6.54 10.10 -11.48
N ILE A 789 -7.28 10.41 -12.55
CA ILE A 789 -6.82 10.18 -13.93
C ILE A 789 -5.50 10.92 -14.21
N PHE A 790 -5.36 12.17 -13.73
CA PHE A 790 -4.10 12.90 -13.89
C PHE A 790 -3.03 12.48 -12.88
N ALA A 791 -3.38 12.17 -11.63
CA ALA A 791 -2.42 11.66 -10.65
C ALA A 791 -1.83 10.32 -11.08
N SER A 792 -2.66 9.37 -11.54
CA SER A 792 -2.20 8.09 -12.13
C SER A 792 -1.41 8.26 -13.43
N LEU A 793 -1.54 9.40 -14.14
CA LEU A 793 -0.73 9.74 -15.30
C LEU A 793 0.63 10.33 -14.91
N GLN A 794 0.70 11.14 -13.83
CA GLN A 794 1.98 11.53 -13.22
C GLN A 794 2.70 10.31 -12.62
N ASP A 795 1.95 9.41 -11.96
CA ASP A 795 2.39 8.11 -11.46
C ASP A 795 2.71 7.09 -12.57
N VAL A 796 2.51 7.42 -13.84
CA VAL A 796 3.10 6.69 -14.96
C VAL A 796 4.11 7.57 -15.71
N SER A 797 4.61 8.63 -15.06
CA SER A 797 5.57 9.57 -15.62
C SER A 797 6.75 9.94 -14.70
N THR A 798 7.00 9.29 -13.54
CA THR A 798 7.85 9.89 -12.48
C THR A 798 9.19 9.24 -12.08
N ASP A 799 9.63 7.97 -12.24
CA ASP A 799 9.08 6.63 -12.46
C ASP A 799 10.04 5.82 -13.29
N ALA A 800 9.71 5.37 -14.49
CA ALA A 800 10.74 5.04 -15.46
C ALA A 800 11.62 6.27 -15.83
N LEU A 801 11.47 7.44 -15.16
CA LEU A 801 12.48 8.48 -15.02
C LEU A 801 13.64 7.96 -14.17
N ALA A 802 13.31 7.30 -13.06
CA ALA A 802 14.21 6.43 -12.34
C ALA A 802 14.86 5.41 -13.30
N VAL A 803 14.07 4.64 -14.08
CA VAL A 803 14.64 3.73 -15.12
C VAL A 803 15.52 4.48 -16.15
N ASP A 804 15.11 5.66 -16.63
CA ASP A 804 15.80 6.39 -17.72
C ASP A 804 17.02 7.21 -17.28
N VAL A 805 17.12 7.60 -16.00
CA VAL A 805 18.17 8.50 -15.51
C VAL A 805 18.98 7.99 -14.33
N LEU A 806 18.54 6.95 -13.62
CA LEU A 806 19.36 6.32 -12.59
C LEU A 806 20.40 5.40 -13.21
N ARG A 807 21.33 4.98 -12.34
CA ARG A 807 22.40 4.04 -12.63
C ARG A 807 22.20 2.80 -11.79
N ASP A 808 22.84 1.70 -12.16
CA ASP A 808 22.65 0.41 -11.50
C ASP A 808 23.06 0.38 -10.01
N ASP A 809 23.93 1.30 -9.57
CA ASP A 809 24.34 1.56 -8.17
C ASP A 809 23.44 2.57 -7.43
N GLU A 810 22.51 3.20 -8.16
CA GLU A 810 21.57 4.17 -7.63
C GLU A 810 20.14 3.66 -7.59
N VAL A 811 19.71 2.76 -8.49
CA VAL A 811 18.33 2.22 -8.57
C VAL A 811 17.77 1.84 -7.19
N SER A 812 18.56 1.14 -6.36
CA SER A 812 18.11 0.75 -5.02
C SER A 812 17.94 1.96 -4.09
N LYS A 813 19.00 2.76 -3.87
CA LYS A 813 18.98 3.94 -2.98
C LYS A 813 17.95 4.99 -3.41
N ALA A 814 17.82 5.19 -4.71
CA ALA A 814 16.96 6.19 -5.28
C ALA A 814 15.49 5.82 -5.07
N ASN A 815 15.06 4.62 -5.43
CA ASN A 815 13.73 4.12 -5.06
C ASN A 815 13.47 4.34 -3.57
N GLY A 816 14.45 4.05 -2.71
CA GLY A 816 14.41 4.39 -1.29
C GLY A 816 14.06 5.85 -0.97
N TYR A 817 14.82 6.82 -1.46
CA TYR A 817 14.55 8.26 -1.26
C TYR A 817 13.30 8.78 -1.99
N MET A 818 12.92 8.12 -3.08
CA MET A 818 11.84 8.50 -3.98
C MET A 818 10.49 8.19 -3.39
N PHE A 819 10.27 6.91 -3.04
CA PHE A 819 9.10 6.51 -2.29
C PHE A 819 9.07 7.23 -0.94
N ALA A 820 10.20 7.39 -0.23
CA ALA A 820 10.33 8.26 0.95
C ALA A 820 9.91 9.73 0.77
N SER A 821 9.86 10.24 -0.46
CA SER A 821 9.43 11.61 -0.74
C SER A 821 8.03 11.68 -1.33
N LYS A 822 7.56 10.62 -2.00
CA LYS A 822 6.12 10.38 -2.16
C LYS A 822 5.48 10.38 -0.79
N ARG A 823 6.11 9.61 0.11
CA ARG A 823 5.80 9.55 1.51
C ARG A 823 5.65 10.99 2.01
N ALA A 824 6.74 11.78 1.99
CA ALA A 824 6.73 13.14 2.57
C ALA A 824 5.64 14.07 1.99
N GLY A 825 5.17 13.82 0.76
CA GLY A 825 4.06 14.52 0.14
C GLY A 825 2.74 14.36 0.88
N MET A 826 2.40 13.13 1.29
CA MET A 826 1.17 12.86 2.01
C MET A 826 1.07 13.68 3.32
N ILE A 827 2.17 14.16 3.92
CA ILE A 827 2.17 14.69 5.31
C ILE A 827 1.49 16.04 5.29
N ILE A 828 2.01 16.80 4.34
CA ILE A 828 1.70 18.19 4.17
C ILE A 828 0.34 18.26 3.47
N GLY A 829 -0.07 17.22 2.74
CA GLY A 829 -1.43 17.04 2.20
C GLY A 829 -2.46 16.65 3.26
N GLY A 830 -2.18 15.61 4.03
CA GLY A 830 -3.05 14.96 4.99
C GLY A 830 -3.16 15.74 6.28
N ALA A 831 -2.25 15.52 7.22
CA ALA A 831 -2.40 16.07 8.57
C ALA A 831 -1.99 17.51 8.76
N ILE A 832 -0.94 18.01 8.11
CA ILE A 832 -0.54 19.41 8.35
C ILE A 832 -1.63 20.35 7.83
N LEU A 833 -2.21 20.06 6.66
CA LEU A 833 -3.41 20.78 6.19
C LEU A 833 -4.68 20.35 6.94
N GLY A 834 -4.79 19.08 7.34
CA GLY A 834 -5.87 18.50 8.17
C GLY A 834 -6.06 19.19 9.52
N GLY A 835 -4.99 19.37 10.30
CA GLY A 835 -5.01 20.05 11.60
C GLY A 835 -5.34 21.56 11.52
N PHE A 836 -5.35 22.13 10.30
CA PHE A 836 -5.91 23.46 10.07
C PHE A 836 -7.38 23.45 9.60
N ALA A 837 -7.96 22.30 9.23
CA ALA A 837 -9.33 22.19 8.71
C ALA A 837 -10.38 22.87 9.60
N THR A 838 -10.32 22.65 10.91
CA THR A 838 -11.21 23.27 11.91
C THR A 838 -11.03 24.79 12.04
N LYS A 839 -9.87 25.33 11.63
CA LYS A 839 -9.49 26.75 11.74
C LYS A 839 -9.67 27.54 10.44
N ILE A 840 -9.53 26.91 9.27
CA ILE A 840 -9.61 27.57 7.94
C ILE A 840 -10.66 26.98 6.98
N GLY A 841 -11.26 25.83 7.33
CA GLY A 841 -12.20 25.08 6.51
C GLY A 841 -11.56 24.37 5.30
N ILE A 842 -12.26 23.38 4.75
CA ILE A 842 -11.83 22.60 3.58
C ILE A 842 -11.44 23.48 2.37
N ARG A 843 -12.08 24.65 2.20
CA ARG A 843 -11.70 25.65 1.19
C ARG A 843 -10.36 26.33 1.47
N GLY A 844 -10.04 26.63 2.73
CA GLY A 844 -8.75 27.20 3.10
C GLY A 844 -7.61 26.24 2.75
N MET A 845 -7.80 24.95 3.03
CA MET A 845 -6.84 23.89 2.70
C MET A 845 -6.61 23.77 1.19
N LEU A 846 -7.67 23.63 0.39
CA LEU A 846 -7.60 23.63 -1.08
C LEU A 846 -6.92 24.91 -1.63
N THR A 847 -7.08 26.05 -0.94
CA THR A 847 -6.44 27.33 -1.30
C THR A 847 -4.94 27.38 -0.96
N ILE A 848 -4.44 26.53 -0.05
CA ILE A 848 -3.00 26.37 0.24
C ILE A 848 -2.39 25.27 -0.64
N GLN A 849 -3.12 24.19 -0.88
CA GLN A 849 -2.70 23.05 -1.68
C GLN A 849 -2.45 23.45 -3.15
N LEU A 850 -3.35 24.24 -3.76
CA LEU A 850 -3.22 24.70 -5.14
C LEU A 850 -1.91 25.47 -5.43
N PRO A 851 -1.53 26.53 -4.68
CA PRO A 851 -0.25 27.21 -4.89
C PRO A 851 0.96 26.34 -4.55
N LEU A 852 0.85 25.35 -3.66
CA LEU A 852 1.94 24.41 -3.37
C LEU A 852 2.17 23.44 -4.55
N LEU A 853 1.10 22.91 -5.16
CA LEU A 853 1.20 22.11 -6.39
C LEU A 853 1.73 22.94 -7.57
N LEU A 854 1.29 24.20 -7.71
CA LEU A 854 1.82 25.12 -8.73
C LEU A 854 3.29 25.50 -8.48
N LEU A 855 3.74 25.55 -7.22
CA LEU A 855 5.14 25.75 -6.86
C LEU A 855 5.99 24.52 -7.23
N ILE A 856 5.51 23.30 -6.92
CA ILE A 856 6.19 22.07 -7.32
C ILE A 856 6.22 21.92 -8.84
N MET A 857 5.14 22.31 -9.54
CA MET A 857 5.08 22.36 -10.99
C MET A 857 6.14 23.28 -11.61
N LEU A 858 6.65 24.28 -10.89
CA LEU A 858 7.80 25.06 -11.38
C LEU A 858 9.06 24.19 -11.52
N LEU A 859 9.24 23.14 -10.72
CA LEU A 859 10.45 22.32 -10.77
C LEU A 859 10.63 21.65 -12.14
N PRO A 860 9.71 20.81 -12.68
CA PRO A 860 9.86 20.24 -14.02
C PRO A 860 9.91 21.32 -15.11
N LEU A 861 9.32 22.50 -14.90
CA LEU A 861 9.52 23.66 -15.78
C LEU A 861 10.96 24.20 -15.78
N PHE A 862 11.86 23.68 -14.94
CA PHE A 862 13.32 23.89 -14.94
C PHE A 862 14.17 22.59 -14.89
N LEU A 863 13.61 21.40 -15.17
CA LEU A 863 14.36 20.13 -15.15
C LEU A 863 14.90 19.66 -16.51
N TYR A 864 16.01 18.93 -16.43
CA TYR A 864 16.93 18.59 -17.51
C TYR A 864 17.16 17.08 -17.61
N GLU A 865 16.11 16.24 -17.82
CA GLU A 865 16.11 14.76 -17.67
C GLU A 865 17.44 14.10 -18.13
N LYS A 866 17.57 13.85 -19.44
CA LYS A 866 18.83 13.63 -20.11
C LYS A 866 19.40 15.00 -20.51
N PRO A 867 20.74 15.15 -20.52
CA PRO A 867 21.33 16.11 -21.42
C PRO A 867 20.91 15.61 -22.81
N GLY A 868 20.01 16.35 -23.44
CA GLY A 868 19.06 15.90 -24.46
C GLY A 868 17.74 16.69 -24.47
N THR A 869 17.13 16.97 -23.30
CA THR A 869 15.80 17.66 -23.06
C THR A 869 15.80 19.21 -23.12
N ARG A 870 14.68 19.99 -22.93
CA ARG A 870 14.33 21.52 -23.09
C ARG A 870 13.43 21.84 -21.87
N LEU A 871 13.12 23.11 -21.63
CA LEU A 871 11.95 23.49 -20.85
C LEU A 871 10.64 23.68 -21.66
N PHE A 872 10.63 24.42 -22.77
CA PHE A 872 9.39 24.86 -23.48
C PHE A 872 9.51 24.91 -25.02
N PRO A 873 8.79 25.84 -25.70
CA PRO A 873 9.17 26.60 -26.92
C PRO A 873 10.17 27.80 -26.82
N TRP A 874 10.56 28.35 -25.64
CA TRP A 874 11.69 29.34 -25.48
C TRP A 874 12.35 29.41 -24.05
N SER A 875 13.66 29.13 -23.91
CA SER A 875 14.57 29.26 -22.73
C SER A 875 16.00 28.76 -23.07
N SER A 876 16.84 28.18 -22.18
CA SER A 876 18.25 27.84 -22.51
C SER A 876 18.85 26.59 -21.77
N PRO A 877 19.65 25.71 -22.44
CA PRO A 877 20.10 24.35 -22.07
C PRO A 877 21.42 24.22 -21.30
N SER A 878 21.65 22.96 -20.92
CA SER A 878 22.96 22.35 -20.77
C SER A 878 23.81 22.35 -22.04
N LYS A 879 25.08 22.69 -21.86
CA LYS A 879 26.15 22.16 -22.72
C LYS A 879 26.54 20.80 -22.15
N SER A 880 27.00 19.87 -22.98
CA SER A 880 27.75 18.72 -22.45
C SER A 880 29.04 19.19 -21.78
N ARG A 881 29.41 18.50 -20.70
CA ARG A 881 30.69 18.72 -19.99
C ARG A 881 31.84 18.10 -20.81
N SER A 882 32.23 18.74 -21.90
CA SER A 882 33.29 18.25 -22.80
C SER A 882 34.65 18.20 -22.10
N ASP A 883 35.30 17.03 -22.18
CA ASP A 883 36.71 16.89 -21.79
C ASP A 883 37.63 17.47 -22.89
N GLY A 884 38.90 17.71 -22.54
CA GLY A 884 39.78 18.68 -23.18
C GLY A 884 40.34 18.36 -24.58
N THR A 885 39.49 18.13 -25.59
CA THR A 885 39.91 18.05 -27.01
C THR A 885 39.16 19.04 -27.91
N ASN A 886 39.91 19.78 -28.73
CA ASN A 886 39.36 20.76 -29.67
C ASN A 886 38.77 20.08 -30.92
N SER A 887 37.45 19.92 -30.97
CA SER A 887 36.66 19.74 -32.19
C SER A 887 35.49 20.72 -32.21
N SER A 888 35.76 21.94 -32.66
CA SER A 888 34.69 22.85 -33.09
C SER A 888 34.05 22.31 -34.37
N GLU A 889 32.72 22.42 -34.49
CA GLU A 889 31.90 22.02 -35.66
C GLU A 889 31.52 20.51 -35.77
N GLN A 890 31.04 19.89 -34.67
CA GLN A 890 30.19 18.68 -34.58
C GLN A 890 29.77 18.47 -33.09
N LEU A 891 28.47 18.27 -32.75
CA LEU A 891 28.03 17.70 -31.44
C LEU A 891 26.49 17.52 -31.19
N VAL A 892 25.58 18.45 -31.53
CA VAL A 892 24.12 18.09 -31.72
C VAL A 892 23.84 17.96 -33.21
N THR A 893 22.54 17.88 -33.53
CA THR A 893 21.88 17.23 -34.65
C THR A 893 22.11 15.80 -34.66
N SER A 894 21.16 15.05 -35.24
CA SER A 894 20.58 13.81 -34.71
C SER A 894 20.94 13.53 -33.22
N ASP A 895 20.46 12.53 -32.55
CA ASP A 895 19.72 11.39 -32.97
C ASP A 895 18.30 11.82 -33.48
N PHE A 896 17.52 10.98 -34.17
CA PHE A 896 16.34 11.27 -35.02
C PHE A 896 15.42 9.99 -35.31
N VAL A 897 14.74 9.28 -34.34
CA VAL A 897 14.56 7.74 -34.20
C VAL A 897 14.98 6.87 -35.33
N ASP A 898 15.68 5.78 -34.99
CA ASP A 898 16.02 4.77 -35.95
C ASP A 898 14.81 4.30 -36.71
N GLU A 899 14.84 4.71 -37.96
CA GLU A 899 13.90 4.38 -38.97
C GLU A 899 13.77 2.87 -39.23
N ASN A 900 14.42 1.94 -38.50
CA ASN A 900 14.47 0.45 -38.57
C ASN A 900 13.27 -0.35 -38.07
N LEU A 901 12.99 -1.51 -38.67
CA LEU A 901 11.96 -2.47 -38.25
C LEU A 901 12.61 -3.52 -37.42
N TYR A 902 12.52 -3.45 -36.09
CA TYR A 902 13.60 -4.08 -35.38
C TYR A 902 13.53 -5.61 -35.40
N TRP A 903 12.85 -6.35 -36.29
CA TRP A 903 13.00 -7.80 -36.52
C TRP A 903 13.74 -8.13 -37.83
N GLU A 904 14.57 -7.22 -38.34
CA GLU A 904 15.24 -7.23 -39.65
C GLU A 904 16.84 -7.25 -39.65
N ASP A 905 17.61 -7.74 -38.61
CA ASP A 905 19.07 -8.24 -38.47
C ASP A 905 19.42 -9.59 -37.68
N PRO A 906 20.25 -10.57 -38.12
CA PRO A 906 20.16 -12.01 -37.71
C PRO A 906 19.93 -12.41 -36.24
N GLU A 907 20.46 -11.62 -35.29
CA GLU A 907 20.51 -11.84 -33.85
C GLU A 907 19.21 -12.38 -33.23
N GLU A 908 18.03 -11.93 -33.71
CA GLU A 908 16.76 -12.17 -33.00
C GLU A 908 15.60 -12.71 -33.85
N SER A 909 15.98 -13.33 -34.97
CA SER A 909 15.37 -14.58 -35.40
C SER A 909 15.16 -15.60 -34.25
N ARG A 910 16.01 -15.56 -33.20
CA ARG A 910 15.93 -16.40 -31.98
C ARG A 910 14.63 -16.23 -31.20
N TRP A 911 14.02 -15.06 -31.25
CA TRP A 911 12.74 -14.81 -30.60
C TRP A 911 11.61 -14.99 -31.64
N TRP A 912 10.74 -16.00 -31.42
CA TRP A 912 9.88 -16.60 -32.46
C TRP A 912 8.34 -16.64 -32.20
N ALA A 913 7.92 -16.71 -30.94
CA ALA A 913 6.56 -16.93 -30.40
C ALA A 913 5.62 -15.74 -30.16
N ALA A 914 6.09 -14.51 -30.06
CA ALA A 914 7.38 -13.97 -30.41
C ALA A 914 7.80 -13.85 -31.93
N ARG A 915 6.97 -13.97 -32.99
CA ARG A 915 7.17 -13.46 -34.40
C ARG A 915 5.91 -13.32 -35.33
N ALA A 916 4.68 -13.58 -34.89
CA ALA A 916 3.37 -13.48 -35.57
C ALA A 916 2.37 -12.34 -35.14
N VAL A 917 2.02 -12.10 -33.86
CA VAL A 917 1.14 -11.01 -33.33
C VAL A 917 1.53 -9.58 -33.76
N GLY A 918 2.69 -9.34 -34.36
CA GLY A 918 3.10 -7.99 -34.79
C GLY A 918 3.17 -7.75 -36.26
N ARG A 919 3.56 -8.81 -36.96
CA ARG A 919 2.93 -9.11 -38.24
C ARG A 919 1.39 -9.02 -38.11
N SER A 920 0.79 -9.08 -36.91
CA SER A 920 -0.64 -8.80 -36.67
C SER A 920 -0.98 -7.39 -36.15
N THR A 921 -0.28 -6.74 -35.22
CA THR A 921 -0.58 -5.33 -34.86
C THR A 921 -0.49 -4.42 -36.07
N PHE A 922 0.33 -4.82 -37.05
CA PHE A 922 0.59 -4.03 -38.22
C PHE A 922 -0.02 -4.47 -39.55
N ASN A 923 0.15 -5.73 -40.00
CA ASN A 923 -0.10 -6.04 -41.42
C ASN A 923 -1.54 -5.68 -41.81
N GLN A 924 -1.76 -5.44 -43.11
CA GLN A 924 -3.10 -5.14 -43.67
C GLN A 924 -4.18 -6.14 -43.23
N THR A 925 -3.78 -7.38 -42.92
CA THR A 925 -4.65 -8.43 -42.41
C THR A 925 -4.07 -9.16 -41.20
N ILE A 926 -4.95 -9.48 -40.25
CA ILE A 926 -4.70 -10.29 -39.06
C ILE A 926 -5.42 -11.63 -39.14
N SER A 927 -5.13 -12.56 -38.22
CA SER A 927 -5.94 -13.78 -38.10
C SER A 927 -7.36 -13.45 -37.64
N VAL A 928 -8.35 -14.26 -38.03
CA VAL A 928 -9.73 -14.12 -37.53
C VAL A 928 -9.79 -14.24 -36.00
N ALA A 929 -8.95 -15.09 -35.39
CA ALA A 929 -8.84 -15.17 -33.93
C ALA A 929 -8.37 -13.84 -33.33
N SER A 930 -7.31 -13.23 -33.88
CA SER A 930 -6.79 -11.93 -33.46
C SER A 930 -7.84 -10.82 -33.58
N LEU A 931 -8.61 -10.78 -34.68
CA LEU A 931 -9.68 -9.79 -34.85
C LEU A 931 -10.78 -9.97 -33.79
N ILE A 932 -11.15 -11.22 -33.47
CA ILE A 932 -12.13 -11.50 -32.42
C ILE A 932 -11.58 -11.10 -31.05
N THR A 933 -10.32 -11.41 -30.72
CA THR A 933 -9.67 -10.93 -29.47
C THR A 933 -9.71 -9.41 -29.37
N MET A 934 -9.33 -8.70 -30.44
CA MET A 934 -9.31 -7.24 -30.46
C MET A 934 -10.72 -6.63 -30.34
N ALA A 935 -11.72 -7.19 -31.03
CA ALA A 935 -13.10 -6.75 -30.91
C ALA A 935 -13.66 -7.02 -29.51
N SER A 936 -13.32 -8.15 -28.90
CA SER A 936 -13.71 -8.52 -27.52
C SER A 936 -13.10 -7.55 -26.51
N MET A 937 -11.79 -7.27 -26.63
CA MET A 937 -11.09 -6.32 -25.79
C MET A 937 -11.63 -4.90 -25.95
N ALA A 938 -11.91 -4.46 -27.19
CA ALA A 938 -12.51 -3.14 -27.44
C ALA A 938 -13.94 -3.03 -26.87
N ILE A 939 -14.75 -4.09 -26.96
CA ILE A 939 -16.09 -4.13 -26.35
C ILE A 939 -15.99 -4.08 -24.83
N PHE A 940 -15.08 -4.85 -24.22
CA PHE A 940 -14.84 -4.84 -22.78
C PHE A 940 -14.39 -3.45 -22.30
N VAL A 941 -13.35 -2.87 -22.91
CA VAL A 941 -12.80 -1.56 -22.53
C VAL A 941 -13.81 -0.42 -22.79
N LEU A 942 -14.60 -0.45 -23.85
CA LEU A 942 -15.64 0.57 -24.09
C LEU A 942 -16.84 0.42 -23.15
N GLY A 943 -17.22 -0.81 -22.79
CA GLY A 943 -18.24 -1.07 -21.77
C GLY A 943 -17.79 -0.60 -20.38
N LEU A 944 -16.53 -0.90 -20.03
CA LEU A 944 -15.89 -0.49 -18.79
C LEU A 944 -15.75 1.04 -18.71
N LEU A 945 -15.29 1.71 -19.78
CA LEU A 945 -15.26 3.17 -19.86
C LEU A 945 -16.66 3.79 -19.75
N TYR A 946 -17.68 3.15 -20.29
CA TYR A 946 -19.07 3.61 -20.16
C TYR A 946 -19.54 3.50 -18.69
N ALA A 947 -19.33 2.36 -18.04
CA ALA A 947 -19.64 2.14 -16.63
C ALA A 947 -18.91 3.11 -15.67
N ILE A 948 -17.62 3.31 -15.90
CA ILE A 948 -16.78 4.29 -15.18
C ILE A 948 -17.35 5.71 -15.34
N LEU A 949 -17.79 6.10 -16.55
CA LEU A 949 -18.36 7.42 -16.80
C LEU A 949 -19.80 7.59 -16.28
N SER A 950 -20.55 6.50 -16.06
CA SER A 950 -21.81 6.53 -15.31
C SER A 950 -21.64 6.51 -13.79
N VAL A 951 -20.45 6.18 -13.28
CA VAL A 951 -20.17 5.91 -11.86
C VAL A 951 -21.04 4.73 -11.36
N ASP A 952 -21.13 3.69 -12.18
CA ASP A 952 -22.01 2.53 -11.98
C ASP A 952 -21.43 1.36 -12.80
N LEU A 953 -20.98 0.30 -12.12
CA LEU A 953 -20.44 -0.94 -12.71
C LEU A 953 -21.49 -2.05 -12.90
N GLU A 954 -22.75 -1.78 -12.54
CA GLU A 954 -23.88 -2.70 -12.73
C GLU A 954 -24.70 -2.37 -13.99
N VAL A 955 -24.53 -1.19 -14.58
CA VAL A 955 -25.25 -0.76 -15.81
C VAL A 955 -25.33 -1.89 -16.83
N GLU A 956 -26.56 -2.21 -17.25
CA GLU A 956 -26.91 -3.29 -18.17
C GLU A 956 -26.00 -3.34 -19.42
N GLY A 957 -25.57 -2.18 -19.92
CA GLY A 957 -24.64 -2.06 -21.05
C GLY A 957 -23.23 -2.61 -20.81
N TYR A 958 -22.68 -2.51 -19.60
CA TYR A 958 -21.36 -3.09 -19.27
C TYR A 958 -21.46 -4.60 -19.01
N GLN A 959 -22.50 -5.07 -18.32
CA GLN A 959 -22.70 -6.51 -18.11
C GLN A 959 -22.92 -7.24 -19.46
N ILE A 960 -23.67 -6.65 -20.39
CA ILE A 960 -23.78 -7.12 -21.78
C ILE A 960 -22.42 -7.09 -22.50
N ALA A 961 -21.59 -6.07 -22.26
CA ALA A 961 -20.24 -6.00 -22.83
C ALA A 961 -19.28 -7.07 -22.23
N LYS A 962 -19.35 -7.35 -20.91
CA LYS A 962 -18.62 -8.41 -20.21
C LYS A 962 -18.93 -9.76 -20.86
N ASP A 963 -20.21 -10.11 -20.96
CA ASP A 963 -20.67 -11.37 -21.58
C ASP A 963 -20.23 -11.51 -23.05
N ILE A 964 -20.42 -10.47 -23.87
CA ILE A 964 -20.04 -10.49 -25.29
C ILE A 964 -18.51 -10.62 -25.45
N ALA A 965 -17.73 -9.95 -24.61
CA ALA A 965 -16.28 -10.05 -24.62
C ALA A 965 -15.78 -11.44 -24.20
N PHE A 966 -16.32 -12.03 -23.12
CA PHE A 966 -15.94 -13.38 -22.69
C PHE A 966 -16.30 -14.47 -23.71
N VAL A 967 -17.50 -14.41 -24.30
CA VAL A 967 -17.89 -15.30 -25.41
C VAL A 967 -16.99 -15.08 -26.62
N GLY A 968 -16.59 -13.83 -26.89
CA GLY A 968 -15.63 -13.47 -27.93
C GLY A 968 -14.22 -14.04 -27.69
N PHE A 969 -13.65 -13.89 -26.49
CA PHE A 969 -12.34 -14.47 -26.16
C PHE A 969 -12.35 -16.01 -26.25
N ALA A 970 -13.41 -16.67 -25.77
CA ALA A 970 -13.59 -18.11 -25.92
C ALA A 970 -13.67 -18.53 -27.41
N LEU A 971 -14.34 -17.74 -28.25
CA LEU A 971 -14.40 -17.94 -29.70
C LEU A 971 -13.05 -17.68 -30.39
N ALA A 972 -12.28 -16.68 -29.93
CA ALA A 972 -10.93 -16.41 -30.41
C ALA A 972 -9.97 -17.57 -30.09
N PHE A 973 -10.02 -18.11 -28.87
CA PHE A 973 -9.25 -19.29 -28.48
C PHE A 973 -9.64 -20.53 -29.31
N ALA A 974 -10.95 -20.79 -29.46
CA ALA A 974 -11.45 -21.89 -30.27
C ALA A 974 -11.09 -21.77 -31.76
N THR A 975 -11.14 -20.56 -32.33
CA THR A 975 -10.73 -20.31 -33.73
C THR A 975 -9.21 -20.37 -33.91
N SER A 976 -8.42 -19.96 -32.91
CA SER A 976 -6.96 -20.13 -32.90
C SER A 976 -6.58 -21.61 -32.91
N LEU A 977 -7.15 -22.42 -32.00
CA LEU A 977 -6.97 -23.88 -31.98
C LEU A 977 -7.41 -24.53 -33.30
N LEU A 978 -8.55 -24.13 -33.85
CA LEU A 978 -9.08 -24.68 -35.10
C LEU A 978 -8.23 -24.31 -36.32
N ASN A 979 -7.64 -23.11 -36.37
CA ASN A 979 -6.69 -22.72 -37.41
C ASN A 979 -5.33 -23.42 -37.24
N ARG A 980 -4.90 -23.70 -36.00
CA ARG A 980 -3.68 -24.48 -35.71
C ARG A 980 -3.85 -25.96 -36.05
N ALA A 981 -5.06 -26.51 -35.88
CA ALA A 981 -5.39 -27.88 -36.27
C ALA A 981 -5.65 -28.04 -37.79
N PHE A 982 -6.16 -27.01 -38.45
CA PHE A 982 -6.44 -26.99 -39.89
C PHE A 982 -5.95 -25.68 -40.54
N PRO A 983 -4.64 -25.56 -40.83
CA PRO A 983 -4.05 -24.34 -41.40
C PRO A 983 -4.75 -23.87 -42.67
N GLY A 984 -5.19 -22.61 -42.69
CA GLY A 984 -5.88 -22.00 -43.84
C GLY A 984 -7.38 -22.32 -43.95
N LEU A 985 -7.96 -23.05 -42.99
CA LEU A 985 -9.43 -23.23 -42.90
C LEU A 985 -10.15 -21.92 -42.53
N LEU A 986 -9.47 -21.04 -41.78
CA LEU A 986 -9.90 -19.67 -41.50
C LEU A 986 -8.98 -18.71 -42.26
N GLY A 987 -9.58 -17.76 -43.00
CA GLY A 987 -8.85 -16.74 -43.73
C GLY A 987 -8.27 -15.65 -42.83
N ALA A 988 -7.56 -14.71 -43.43
CA ALA A 988 -7.15 -13.47 -42.77
C ALA A 988 -8.26 -12.41 -42.87
N ALA A 989 -8.38 -11.54 -41.87
CA ALA A 989 -9.37 -10.47 -41.78
C ALA A 989 -8.68 -9.10 -41.73
N PRO A 990 -9.33 -7.98 -42.12
CA PRO A 990 -8.70 -6.65 -42.11
C PRO A 990 -8.23 -6.25 -40.71
N ASN A 991 -7.03 -5.68 -40.62
CA ASN A 991 -6.50 -5.15 -39.37
C ASN A 991 -7.12 -3.78 -39.05
N PRO A 992 -7.84 -3.60 -37.93
CA PRO A 992 -8.44 -2.31 -37.58
C PRO A 992 -7.40 -1.25 -37.23
N PHE A 993 -6.19 -1.64 -36.79
CA PHE A 993 -5.11 -0.68 -36.59
C PHE A 993 -4.70 0.00 -37.92
N TYR A 994 -4.92 -0.61 -39.09
CA TYR A 994 -4.59 -0.01 -40.41
C TYR A 994 -5.35 1.29 -40.75
N LEU A 995 -6.27 1.73 -39.89
CA LEU A 995 -6.93 3.05 -39.96
C LEU A 995 -6.07 4.20 -39.42
N LEU A 996 -5.07 3.86 -38.62
CA LEU A 996 -4.10 4.79 -38.07
C LEU A 996 -3.20 5.24 -39.26
N PRO A 997 -3.02 6.55 -39.54
CA PRO A 997 -2.19 7.06 -40.65
C PRO A 997 -0.76 6.52 -40.59
N PHE A 998 0.11 6.74 -41.59
CA PHE A 998 1.59 6.69 -41.38
C PHE A 998 1.98 7.58 -40.16
N GLY A 999 1.03 8.35 -39.58
CA GLY A 999 0.76 8.30 -38.13
C GLY A 999 -0.59 8.12 -37.39
N ALA A 1000 -0.80 6.97 -36.70
CA ALA A 1000 -1.45 6.77 -35.36
C ALA A 1000 -1.08 5.45 -34.56
N ARG A 1001 -0.20 4.58 -35.10
CA ARG A 1001 0.71 3.55 -34.48
C ARG A 1001 2.20 4.02 -34.28
N ARG A 1002 3.16 3.67 -35.19
CA ARG A 1002 4.64 3.38 -35.02
C ARG A 1002 4.87 2.89 -33.62
N THR A 1003 5.08 3.72 -32.60
CA THR A 1003 5.49 3.25 -31.26
C THR A 1003 4.44 2.43 -30.47
N LEU A 1004 3.19 2.30 -30.94
CA LEU A 1004 2.25 1.21 -30.52
C LEU A 1004 2.73 -0.15 -31.00
N ALA A 1005 3.23 -0.16 -32.22
CA ALA A 1005 4.07 -1.18 -32.78
C ALA A 1005 5.58 -0.92 -32.48
N GLN A 1006 5.97 -0.21 -31.38
CA GLN A 1006 7.31 -0.36 -30.77
C GLN A 1006 7.45 -0.55 -29.27
N THR A 1007 6.38 -0.28 -28.55
CA THR A 1007 6.23 -0.65 -27.16
C THR A 1007 6.13 -2.17 -26.96
N THR A 1008 5.01 -2.80 -27.34
CA THR A 1008 4.68 -4.21 -27.09
C THR A 1008 5.57 -5.41 -27.62
N PHE A 1009 6.50 -5.37 -28.61
CA PHE A 1009 7.58 -6.38 -28.93
C PHE A 1009 8.66 -6.19 -27.92
N ASN A 1010 9.12 -4.95 -27.75
CA ASN A 1010 10.14 -4.65 -26.77
C ASN A 1010 9.65 -5.06 -25.36
N LEU A 1011 8.38 -4.83 -25.06
CA LEU A 1011 7.64 -5.35 -23.90
C LEU A 1011 7.49 -6.87 -23.89
N THR A 1012 7.19 -7.52 -25.02
CA THR A 1012 7.10 -8.99 -25.07
C THR A 1012 8.49 -9.62 -24.94
N LYS A 1013 9.57 -8.83 -25.04
CA LYS A 1013 10.98 -9.28 -25.16
C LYS A 1013 11.68 -9.18 -23.83
N ALA A 1014 11.47 -8.05 -23.17
CA ALA A 1014 11.21 -8.01 -21.76
C ALA A 1014 10.48 -9.29 -21.30
N PHE A 1015 9.20 -9.47 -21.61
CA PHE A 1015 8.39 -10.61 -21.16
C PHE A 1015 8.67 -11.98 -21.81
N SER A 1016 9.77 -12.17 -22.52
CA SER A 1016 10.21 -13.49 -23.00
C SER A 1016 11.55 -13.92 -22.43
N LEU A 1017 12.33 -12.98 -21.86
CA LEU A 1017 13.36 -13.36 -20.90
C LEU A 1017 12.71 -14.27 -19.85
N ARG A 1018 13.45 -15.28 -19.40
CA ARG A 1018 12.91 -16.24 -18.45
C ARG A 1018 12.50 -15.53 -17.16
N SER A 1019 13.39 -14.69 -16.64
CA SER A 1019 13.18 -13.99 -15.37
C SER A 1019 12.03 -13.00 -15.50
N SER A 1020 11.96 -12.20 -16.56
CA SER A 1020 10.90 -11.20 -16.74
C SER A 1020 9.52 -11.79 -17.04
N PHE A 1021 9.45 -12.93 -17.76
CA PHE A 1021 8.19 -13.68 -17.88
C PHE A 1021 7.74 -14.21 -16.52
N LEU A 1022 8.66 -14.81 -15.77
CA LEU A 1022 8.44 -15.22 -14.38
C LEU A 1022 8.10 -14.01 -13.48
N LEU A 1023 8.60 -12.82 -13.77
CA LEU A 1023 8.34 -11.61 -13.00
C LEU A 1023 6.89 -11.11 -13.18
N ILE A 1024 6.24 -11.35 -14.34
CA ILE A 1024 4.78 -11.12 -14.45
C ILE A 1024 4.03 -11.94 -13.40
N PHE A 1025 4.35 -13.24 -13.31
CA PHE A 1025 3.71 -14.13 -12.35
C PHE A 1025 4.16 -13.83 -10.92
N LEU A 1026 5.40 -13.41 -10.69
CA LEU A 1026 5.82 -12.92 -9.39
C LEU A 1026 4.98 -11.70 -9.01
N CYS A 1027 4.84 -10.66 -9.84
CA CYS A 1027 4.06 -9.48 -9.49
C CYS A 1027 2.56 -9.79 -9.33
N LEU A 1028 2.05 -10.81 -10.05
CA LEU A 1028 0.68 -11.31 -9.97
C LEU A 1028 0.45 -12.31 -8.81
N LEU A 1029 1.49 -12.69 -8.07
CA LEU A 1029 1.43 -13.67 -6.96
C LEU A 1029 2.14 -13.18 -5.69
N SER A 1030 2.97 -12.15 -5.75
CA SER A 1030 3.65 -11.53 -4.62
C SER A 1030 2.65 -10.71 -3.86
N GLU A 1031 1.94 -9.82 -4.53
CA GLU A 1031 0.84 -9.05 -3.96
C GLU A 1031 -0.43 -9.91 -3.86
N LEU A 1032 -0.35 -11.22 -4.11
CA LEU A 1032 -1.32 -12.12 -3.50
C LEU A 1032 -1.01 -12.22 -2.02
N TYR A 1033 0.23 -12.09 -1.53
CA TYR A 1033 0.52 -11.71 -0.13
C TYR A 1033 -0.17 -10.40 0.29
N LEU A 1034 -0.77 -9.63 -0.62
CA LEU A 1034 -1.91 -8.80 -0.22
C LEU A 1034 -3.20 -9.63 -0.12
N PHE A 1035 -3.15 -10.77 0.58
CA PHE A 1035 -4.25 -11.62 1.09
C PHE A 1035 -4.72 -11.60 2.61
N VAL A 1036 -4.06 -11.80 3.80
CA VAL A 1036 -1.38 -11.40 4.84
C VAL A 1036 -0.49 -9.95 4.63
N ASP A 1037 -0.73 -8.59 4.45
CA ASP A 1037 -1.52 -7.34 4.03
C ASP A 1037 -3.02 -6.84 4.25
N PRO A 1038 -4.10 -7.10 3.47
CA PRO A 1038 -5.57 -7.15 3.84
C PRO A 1038 -6.13 -7.41 5.29
N ILE A 1039 -6.42 -8.63 5.81
CA ILE A 1039 -6.71 -8.96 7.25
C ILE A 1039 -5.69 -8.31 8.21
N VAL A 1040 -4.71 -7.50 7.81
CA VAL A 1040 -3.96 -6.62 8.73
C VAL A 1040 -4.75 -5.53 9.36
N LEU A 1041 -6.02 -5.40 8.99
CA LEU A 1041 -6.96 -4.76 9.88
C LEU A 1041 -8.02 -5.75 10.45
N ASP A 1042 -7.84 -7.07 10.25
CA ASP A 1042 -8.57 -8.20 10.87
C ASP A 1042 -7.75 -9.39 11.53
N ILE A 1043 -6.50 -9.09 11.88
CA ILE A 1043 -5.67 -9.33 13.12
C ILE A 1043 -5.98 -8.55 14.81
N PHE A 1044 -6.22 -7.18 15.44
CA PHE A 1044 -6.89 -5.63 15.28
C PHE A 1044 -8.42 -5.14 15.06
N ILE A 1045 -9.09 -5.08 13.89
CA ILE A 1045 -10.57 -4.95 13.62
C ILE A 1045 -11.57 -5.22 14.75
N ASN A 1046 -12.13 -6.39 14.90
CA ASN A 1046 -13.17 -6.60 15.92
C ASN A 1046 -12.87 -7.73 16.84
N ARG A 1047 -11.68 -8.30 16.73
CA ARG A 1047 -11.11 -8.94 17.86
C ARG A 1047 -10.34 -7.89 18.72
N ALA A 1048 -9.33 -7.07 18.24
CA ALA A 1048 -7.98 -6.29 18.38
C ALA A 1048 -7.58 -5.00 19.08
N GLY A 1049 -7.79 -3.87 18.47
CA GLY A 1049 -7.82 -2.75 19.36
C GLY A 1049 -8.57 -1.50 18.98
N TRP A 1050 -8.40 -0.87 17.81
CA TRP A 1050 -8.30 0.59 17.79
C TRP A 1050 -9.37 1.53 17.22
N GLU A 1051 -9.22 2.73 17.78
CA GLU A 1051 -9.85 3.96 17.37
C GLU A 1051 -9.60 4.17 15.87
N GLN A 1052 -10.65 4.48 15.11
CA GLN A 1052 -10.70 4.75 13.68
C GLN A 1052 -9.81 5.94 13.23
N GLU A 1053 -10.19 7.22 13.39
CA GLU A 1053 -9.27 8.38 13.34
C GLU A 1053 -7.97 7.98 14.00
N LYS A 1054 -7.99 7.55 15.25
CA LYS A 1054 -6.77 7.53 16.03
C LYS A 1054 -5.80 6.38 15.64
N TYR A 1055 -6.24 5.36 14.88
CA TYR A 1055 -5.42 4.48 14.02
C TYR A 1055 -5.10 5.05 12.64
N ASN A 1056 -5.92 5.87 12.00
CA ASN A 1056 -5.45 6.49 10.75
C ASN A 1056 -4.31 7.43 11.14
N VAL A 1057 -4.50 8.00 12.33
CA VAL A 1057 -3.52 8.70 13.08
C VAL A 1057 -2.42 7.71 13.41
N ILE A 1058 -2.73 6.43 13.71
CA ILE A 1058 -1.79 5.28 13.69
C ILE A 1058 -1.32 4.62 12.37
N VAL A 1059 -1.60 5.10 11.16
CA VAL A 1059 -1.10 4.41 9.93
C VAL A 1059 -0.70 5.39 8.86
N GLY A 1060 -1.45 6.47 8.70
CA GLY A 1060 -0.96 7.69 8.09
C GLY A 1060 -0.16 8.56 9.07
N GLY A 1061 0.20 8.03 10.22
CA GLY A 1061 1.19 8.59 11.11
C GLY A 1061 2.50 7.83 11.10
N ILE A 1062 3.29 7.96 12.15
CA ILE A 1062 4.63 7.41 12.39
C ILE A 1062 5.16 6.13 11.68
N VAL A 1063 4.38 5.23 11.10
CA VAL A 1063 4.82 3.97 10.48
C VAL A 1063 5.36 4.02 9.09
N ILE A 1064 4.91 4.99 8.33
CA ILE A 1064 5.51 5.24 7.04
C ILE A 1064 6.74 6.11 7.31
N PHE A 1065 7.08 6.39 8.60
CA PHE A 1065 8.43 6.68 9.10
C PHE A 1065 9.29 5.44 9.01
N ALA A 1066 9.03 4.32 9.70
CA ALA A 1066 9.89 3.16 9.45
C ALA A 1066 9.63 2.43 8.12
N THR A 1067 8.57 2.76 7.37
CA THR A 1067 8.46 2.41 5.93
C THR A 1067 9.26 3.34 5.03
N MET A 1068 9.35 4.64 5.32
CA MET A 1068 10.32 5.54 4.70
C MET A 1068 11.74 5.11 5.05
N ILE A 1069 12.07 4.88 6.32
CA ILE A 1069 13.37 4.38 6.76
C ILE A 1069 13.61 2.98 6.17
N GLY A 1070 12.59 2.15 6.02
CA GLY A 1070 12.68 0.84 5.37
C GLY A 1070 12.96 0.94 3.88
N GLN A 1071 12.32 1.87 3.19
CA GLN A 1071 12.59 2.16 1.78
C GLN A 1071 14.00 2.77 1.62
N ILE A 1072 14.38 3.75 2.44
CA ILE A 1072 15.73 4.36 2.45
C ILE A 1072 16.81 3.31 2.79
N SER A 1073 16.68 2.63 3.93
CA SER A 1073 17.63 1.62 4.40
C SER A 1073 17.66 0.40 3.48
N GLY A 1074 16.52 -0.05 2.98
CA GLY A 1074 16.40 -1.06 1.92
C GLY A 1074 17.10 -0.65 0.64
N GLY A 1075 16.98 0.61 0.24
CA GLY A 1075 17.72 1.18 -0.87
C GLY A 1075 19.23 1.20 -0.63
N MET A 1076 19.67 1.43 0.61
CA MET A 1076 21.08 1.39 1.01
C MET A 1076 21.62 -0.04 1.18
N LEU A 1077 20.78 -1.00 1.60
CA LEU A 1077 21.11 -2.40 1.78
C LEU A 1077 21.12 -3.16 0.44
N GLY A 1078 20.13 -2.94 -0.42
CA GLY A 1078 19.99 -3.56 -1.74
C GLY A 1078 21.10 -3.14 -2.70
N ASP A 1079 21.60 -1.91 -2.58
CA ASP A 1079 22.87 -1.49 -3.17
C ASP A 1079 24.07 -2.26 -2.58
N ARG A 1080 24.21 -2.28 -1.24
CA ARG A 1080 25.40 -2.84 -0.58
C ARG A 1080 25.53 -4.36 -0.68
N PHE A 1081 24.42 -5.09 -0.77
CA PHE A 1081 24.37 -6.56 -0.71
C PHE A 1081 23.67 -7.21 -1.91
N GLY A 1082 23.19 -6.40 -2.87
CA GLY A 1082 22.53 -6.84 -4.10
C GLY A 1082 21.02 -7.02 -3.93
N VAL A 1083 20.24 -6.29 -4.74
CA VAL A 1083 18.77 -6.20 -4.59
C VAL A 1083 18.06 -7.55 -4.65
N ARG A 1084 18.55 -8.55 -5.41
CA ARG A 1084 17.96 -9.91 -5.36
C ARG A 1084 18.16 -10.57 -4.01
N ARG A 1085 19.34 -10.46 -3.40
CA ARG A 1085 19.64 -11.08 -2.11
C ARG A 1085 18.89 -10.37 -1.00
N VAL A 1086 18.79 -9.04 -1.04
CA VAL A 1086 18.00 -8.26 -0.08
C VAL A 1086 16.50 -8.37 -0.35
N ALA A 1087 16.04 -8.67 -1.57
CA ALA A 1087 14.66 -9.05 -1.85
C ALA A 1087 14.37 -10.50 -1.43
N MET A 1088 15.30 -11.46 -1.55
CA MET A 1088 15.08 -12.84 -1.09
C MET A 1088 15.15 -12.92 0.44
N VAL A 1089 16.13 -12.28 1.08
CA VAL A 1089 16.17 -12.14 2.55
C VAL A 1089 15.02 -11.27 3.00
N GLY A 1090 14.71 -10.18 2.29
CA GLY A 1090 13.55 -9.31 2.54
C GLY A 1090 12.26 -10.10 2.50
N PHE A 1091 11.94 -10.80 1.41
CA PHE A 1091 10.75 -11.63 1.26
C PHE A 1091 10.78 -12.93 2.08
N THR A 1092 11.93 -13.45 2.49
CA THR A 1092 12.00 -14.54 3.48
C THR A 1092 11.75 -13.99 4.88
N CYS A 1093 12.24 -12.80 5.20
CA CYS A 1093 11.94 -12.10 6.44
C CYS A 1093 10.55 -11.43 6.39
N LEU A 1094 9.93 -11.30 5.22
CA LEU A 1094 8.54 -10.86 4.98
C LEU A 1094 7.61 -12.06 5.08
N ALA A 1095 8.00 -13.20 4.51
CA ALA A 1095 7.32 -14.46 4.67
C ALA A 1095 7.51 -15.01 6.07
N LEU A 1096 8.62 -14.73 6.76
CA LEU A 1096 8.77 -14.96 8.18
C LEU A 1096 8.01 -13.90 8.95
N ALA A 1097 8.13 -12.60 8.68
CA ALA A 1097 7.29 -11.62 9.37
C ALA A 1097 5.81 -12.02 9.25
N ASN A 1098 5.34 -12.35 8.06
CA ASN A 1098 4.01 -12.88 7.83
C ASN A 1098 3.83 -14.23 8.58
N ALA A 1099 4.60 -15.29 8.34
CA ALA A 1099 4.48 -16.60 9.01
C ALA A 1099 4.56 -16.48 10.54
N MET A 1100 5.69 -15.98 11.01
CA MET A 1100 6.03 -15.69 12.39
C MET A 1100 4.95 -14.85 13.05
N LEU A 1101 4.24 -13.96 12.36
CA LEU A 1101 3.03 -13.35 12.92
C LEU A 1101 2.16 -14.35 13.67
N ALA A 1102 2.03 -15.54 13.09
CA ALA A 1102 1.27 -16.63 13.63
C ALA A 1102 2.09 -17.74 14.32
N VAL A 1103 3.42 -17.71 14.32
CA VAL A 1103 4.21 -18.36 15.40
C VAL A 1103 3.93 -17.61 16.69
N LEU A 1104 4.04 -16.31 16.56
CA LEU A 1104 3.61 -15.27 17.45
C LEU A 1104 2.08 -15.11 17.37
N GLN A 1105 1.31 -16.06 16.83
CA GLN A 1105 -0.15 -15.99 16.88
C GLN A 1105 -0.66 -15.82 18.30
N PRO A 1106 -0.12 -16.58 19.27
CA PRO A 1106 0.00 -16.16 20.65
C PRO A 1106 -0.22 -14.68 20.93
N TYR A 1107 0.62 -13.89 20.32
CA TYR A 1107 1.11 -12.64 20.83
C TYR A 1107 0.41 -11.45 20.21
N TRP A 1108 -0.84 -11.67 19.95
CA TRP A 1108 -1.64 -10.85 19.12
C TRP A 1108 -2.61 -10.01 19.99
N THR A 1109 -2.19 -9.55 21.20
CA THR A 1109 -3.02 -8.80 22.18
C THR A 1109 -2.44 -7.53 22.89
N ASN A 1110 -1.16 -7.09 22.86
CA ASN A 1110 -0.55 -6.23 23.95
C ASN A 1110 -0.29 -4.74 23.41
N THR A 1111 0.67 -3.80 23.70
CA THR A 1111 0.94 -2.48 22.96
C THR A 1111 2.22 -2.11 22.12
N ILE A 1112 3.44 -2.45 22.51
CA ILE A 1112 4.71 -1.95 21.88
C ILE A 1112 5.63 -2.94 21.07
N VAL A 1113 5.42 -4.25 21.10
CA VAL A 1113 6.24 -5.38 20.71
C VAL A 1113 5.59 -6.20 19.59
N MET A 1114 4.27 -6.27 19.44
CA MET A 1114 3.60 -6.33 18.13
C MET A 1114 3.90 -5.03 17.42
N THR A 1115 4.36 -4.01 18.11
CA THR A 1115 5.10 -2.92 17.53
C THR A 1115 6.60 -3.16 17.38
N THR A 1116 7.21 -4.18 17.94
CA THR A 1116 8.42 -4.71 17.28
C THR A 1116 8.06 -5.57 16.09
N TYR A 1117 6.86 -6.12 16.10
CA TYR A 1117 6.11 -6.52 14.93
C TYR A 1117 5.55 -5.31 14.16
N LEU A 1118 5.81 -4.07 14.56
CA LEU A 1118 5.44 -2.80 13.94
C LEU A 1118 6.58 -1.73 14.13
N ILE A 1119 7.90 -2.05 14.01
CA ILE A 1119 9.05 -1.32 13.35
C ILE A 1119 9.76 -2.13 12.24
N ILE A 1120 9.88 -3.44 12.41
CA ILE A 1120 10.65 -4.41 11.61
C ILE A 1120 10.25 -4.64 10.12
N ARG A 1121 9.18 -4.09 9.52
CA ARG A 1121 8.54 -4.38 8.18
C ARG A 1121 7.89 -3.18 7.42
N GLY A 1122 7.57 -2.03 8.00
CA GLY A 1122 7.84 -0.76 7.39
C GLY A 1122 9.31 -0.82 7.07
N LEU A 1123 10.14 -1.30 8.02
CA LEU A 1123 11.51 -1.67 7.75
C LEU A 1123 11.66 -2.86 6.76
N ILE A 1124 11.42 -4.14 7.08
CA ILE A 1124 11.43 -5.32 6.14
C ILE A 1124 10.56 -5.22 4.87
N ASN A 1125 9.26 -4.89 4.87
CA ASN A 1125 8.46 -4.64 3.64
C ASN A 1125 9.00 -3.39 2.95
N GLY A 1126 9.26 -2.28 3.64
CA GLY A 1126 9.98 -1.18 2.99
C GLY A 1126 11.30 -1.62 2.36
N VAL A 1127 12.04 -2.55 2.96
CA VAL A 1127 13.27 -3.15 2.43
C VAL A 1127 12.98 -4.14 1.29
N ALA A 1128 11.96 -4.97 1.42
CA ALA A 1128 11.61 -6.08 0.54
C ALA A 1128 10.85 -5.56 -0.69
N TRP A 1129 9.79 -4.78 -0.48
CA TRP A 1129 9.07 -4.02 -1.49
C TRP A 1129 9.98 -3.05 -2.23
N ILE A 1130 10.86 -2.28 -1.55
CA ILE A 1130 11.80 -1.43 -2.33
C ILE A 1130 12.86 -2.24 -3.07
N CYS A 1131 13.27 -3.40 -2.55
CA CYS A 1131 14.15 -4.30 -3.29
C CYS A 1131 13.44 -5.06 -4.41
N ILE A 1132 12.13 -5.31 -4.33
CA ILE A 1132 11.36 -5.94 -5.41
C ILE A 1132 10.91 -4.95 -6.47
N ILE A 1133 10.63 -3.69 -6.08
CA ILE A 1133 10.61 -2.55 -6.99
C ILE A 1133 11.97 -2.43 -7.67
N ALA A 1134 13.09 -2.44 -6.94
CA ALA A 1134 14.42 -2.32 -7.54
C ALA A 1134 14.79 -3.53 -8.42
N VAL A 1135 14.31 -4.74 -8.10
CA VAL A 1135 14.37 -5.92 -8.98
C VAL A 1135 13.51 -5.68 -10.22
N ALA A 1136 12.26 -5.26 -10.08
CA ALA A 1136 11.36 -4.97 -11.21
C ALA A 1136 11.86 -3.81 -12.08
N MET A 1137 12.59 -2.85 -11.49
CA MET A 1137 13.19 -1.70 -12.17
C MET A 1137 14.48 -2.07 -12.90
N LYS A 1138 15.37 -2.88 -12.30
CA LYS A 1138 16.50 -3.50 -13.04
C LYS A 1138 16.01 -4.48 -14.12
N MET A 1139 14.92 -5.20 -13.85
CA MET A 1139 14.30 -6.08 -14.83
C MET A 1139 13.42 -5.33 -15.84
N THR A 1140 13.28 -4.02 -15.69
CA THR A 1140 12.62 -3.16 -16.66
C THR A 1140 13.66 -2.63 -17.62
N TRP A 1141 13.42 -2.90 -18.88
CA TRP A 1141 14.23 -2.43 -19.96
C TRP A 1141 13.85 -1.01 -20.35
N SER A 1142 14.81 -0.09 -20.28
CA SER A 1142 14.64 1.37 -20.46
C SER A 1142 13.71 1.78 -21.61
N LYS A 1143 13.84 1.16 -22.79
CA LYS A 1143 13.06 1.51 -23.99
C LYS A 1143 11.57 1.20 -23.91
N VAL A 1144 11.17 0.33 -22.99
CA VAL A 1144 9.78 0.07 -22.62
C VAL A 1144 9.55 0.32 -21.14
N GLY A 1145 10.32 1.24 -20.56
CA GLY A 1145 10.22 1.59 -19.14
C GLY A 1145 8.80 1.96 -18.73
N GLY A 1146 8.12 2.73 -19.58
CA GLY A 1146 6.75 3.18 -19.35
C GLY A 1146 5.73 2.04 -19.31
N THR A 1147 5.89 0.99 -20.11
CA THR A 1147 4.91 -0.10 -20.18
C THR A 1147 5.30 -1.32 -19.39
N GLN A 1148 6.57 -1.70 -19.36
CA GLN A 1148 7.01 -2.92 -18.70
C GLN A 1148 7.00 -2.74 -17.18
N PHE A 1149 7.57 -1.65 -16.66
CA PHE A 1149 7.49 -1.36 -15.23
C PHE A 1149 6.04 -1.12 -14.82
N THR A 1150 5.29 -0.31 -15.56
CA THR A 1150 3.87 -0.10 -15.25
C THR A 1150 3.03 -1.38 -15.40
N ALA A 1151 3.40 -2.34 -16.25
CA ALA A 1151 2.76 -3.64 -16.29
C ALA A 1151 3.14 -4.49 -15.07
N TYR A 1152 4.39 -4.49 -14.59
CA TYR A 1152 4.72 -5.07 -13.28
C TYR A 1152 3.92 -4.39 -12.16
N MET A 1153 3.93 -3.06 -12.07
CA MET A 1153 3.15 -2.27 -11.10
C MET A 1153 1.63 -2.44 -11.23
N SER A 1154 1.14 -2.76 -12.43
CA SER A 1154 -0.28 -3.07 -12.64
C SER A 1154 -0.59 -4.55 -12.41
N MET A 1155 0.38 -5.45 -12.45
CA MET A 1155 0.25 -6.80 -11.92
C MET A 1155 0.34 -6.80 -10.39
N PHE A 1156 1.18 -5.97 -9.78
CA PHE A 1156 1.15 -5.69 -8.34
C PHE A 1156 -0.21 -5.09 -7.93
N ASN A 1157 -0.69 -4.01 -8.60
CA ASN A 1157 -2.02 -3.44 -8.33
C ASN A 1157 -3.18 -4.39 -8.68
N LEU A 1158 -3.05 -5.24 -9.72
CA LEU A 1158 -4.08 -6.24 -10.04
C LEU A 1158 -4.02 -7.39 -9.05
N SER A 1159 -2.86 -7.82 -8.59
CA SER A 1159 -2.72 -8.84 -7.56
C SER A 1159 -3.24 -8.36 -6.23
N ALA A 1160 -3.02 -7.07 -5.91
CA ALA A 1160 -3.69 -6.37 -4.82
C ALA A 1160 -5.20 -6.45 -4.99
N VAL A 1161 -5.81 -5.82 -6.01
CA VAL A 1161 -7.28 -5.82 -6.19
C VAL A 1161 -7.86 -7.22 -6.35
N MET A 1162 -7.18 -8.12 -7.05
CA MET A 1162 -7.58 -9.53 -7.15
C MET A 1162 -7.54 -10.18 -5.79
N ALA A 1163 -6.60 -9.86 -4.92
CA ALA A 1163 -6.62 -10.33 -3.55
C ALA A 1163 -7.73 -9.64 -2.74
N TYR A 1164 -7.80 -8.30 -2.64
CA TYR A 1164 -8.87 -7.58 -1.92
C TYR A 1164 -10.29 -8.14 -2.27
N THR A 1165 -10.51 -8.57 -3.52
CA THR A 1165 -11.72 -9.29 -3.98
C THR A 1165 -11.72 -10.83 -3.84
N PHE A 1166 -10.58 -11.53 -4.02
CA PHE A 1166 -10.40 -12.98 -3.84
C PHE A 1166 -10.73 -13.43 -2.42
N THR A 1167 -11.10 -12.59 -1.49
CA THR A 1167 -11.47 -13.11 -0.18
C THR A 1167 -12.81 -13.77 -0.15
N ALA A 1168 -13.83 -13.17 -0.74
CA ALA A 1168 -15.11 -13.84 -0.88
C ALA A 1168 -14.98 -15.09 -1.79
N THR A 1169 -13.78 -15.39 -2.31
CA THR A 1169 -13.34 -16.73 -2.69
C THR A 1169 -12.67 -17.50 -1.58
N MET A 1170 -11.58 -16.98 -1.05
CA MET A 1170 -10.53 -17.82 -0.50
C MET A 1170 -10.87 -18.22 0.91
N LEU A 1171 -11.38 -17.27 1.68
CA LEU A 1171 -11.64 -17.39 3.10
C LEU A 1171 -12.47 -18.71 3.40
N ASP A 1172 -13.48 -19.11 2.62
CA ASP A 1172 -14.28 -20.35 2.83
C ASP A 1172 -13.54 -21.65 2.62
N LEU A 1173 -12.37 -21.62 1.98
CA LEU A 1173 -11.62 -22.83 1.76
C LEU A 1173 -10.98 -23.37 3.05
N PHE A 1174 -10.94 -22.61 4.16
CA PHE A 1174 -10.32 -23.08 5.40
C PHE A 1174 -11.19 -22.94 6.66
N ASN A 1175 -12.51 -22.93 6.56
CA ASN A 1175 -13.48 -23.24 7.63
C ASN A 1175 -13.50 -22.36 8.91
N GLY A 1176 -12.89 -21.17 8.90
CA GLY A 1176 -13.21 -20.09 9.88
C GLY A 1176 -12.01 -19.35 10.46
N SER A 1177 -10.91 -19.33 9.73
CA SER A 1177 -9.62 -19.74 10.25
C SER A 1177 -8.57 -18.60 10.21
N TYR A 1178 -7.99 -18.29 11.39
CA TYR A 1178 -6.83 -17.46 11.79
C TYR A 1178 -5.64 -18.01 12.81
N THR A 1179 -4.68 -19.06 12.92
CA THR A 1179 -3.97 -20.47 12.55
C THR A 1179 -3.82 -21.61 11.35
N THR A 1180 -4.74 -22.21 10.52
CA THR A 1180 -4.64 -22.96 9.20
C THR A 1180 -5.20 -22.29 7.84
N ALA A 1181 -4.87 -21.01 7.55
CA ALA A 1181 -4.77 -20.11 6.34
C ALA A 1181 -3.53 -19.09 5.97
N ILE A 1182 -2.36 -19.04 6.65
CA ILE A 1182 -1.08 -18.30 6.40
C ILE A 1182 0.16 -18.98 5.72
N TYR A 1183 0.53 -20.27 5.80
CA TYR A 1183 1.51 -20.87 4.88
C TYR A 1183 0.82 -21.20 3.55
N ALA A 1184 -0.14 -20.35 3.18
CA ALA A 1184 -0.01 -19.67 1.92
C ALA A 1184 -0.09 -18.14 2.00
N GLY A 1185 -0.67 -17.42 2.97
CA GLY A 1185 -0.22 -16.04 3.22
C GLY A 1185 1.31 -15.78 3.11
N ALA A 1186 2.03 -16.13 4.15
CA ALA A 1186 3.46 -16.35 4.17
C ALA A 1186 3.97 -17.25 3.05
N ALA A 1187 3.27 -18.30 2.58
CA ALA A 1187 3.85 -19.18 1.54
C ALA A 1187 3.62 -18.75 0.07
N LEU A 1188 2.71 -17.83 -0.24
CA LEU A 1188 2.68 -17.04 -1.47
C LEU A 1188 3.64 -15.85 -1.31
N THR A 1189 3.85 -15.34 -0.08
CA THR A 1189 5.04 -14.52 0.20
C THR A 1189 6.34 -15.31 -0.13
N MET A 1190 6.37 -16.63 0.16
CA MET A 1190 7.43 -17.54 -0.30
C MET A 1190 7.32 -17.92 -1.79
N ILE A 1191 6.17 -17.77 -2.46
CA ILE A 1191 6.13 -17.85 -3.93
C ILE A 1191 7.02 -16.74 -4.50
N THR A 1192 6.99 -15.53 -3.95
CA THR A 1192 7.94 -14.47 -4.31
C THR A 1192 9.39 -14.97 -4.16
N VAL A 1193 9.75 -15.59 -3.04
CA VAL A 1193 11.10 -16.15 -2.82
C VAL A 1193 11.44 -17.27 -3.82
N VAL A 1194 10.51 -18.20 -4.07
CA VAL A 1194 10.67 -19.31 -5.03
C VAL A 1194 10.83 -18.79 -6.46
N PHE A 1195 10.09 -17.76 -6.85
CA PHE A 1195 10.27 -17.09 -8.14
C PHE A 1195 11.59 -16.31 -8.18
N LEU A 1196 11.99 -15.62 -7.11
CA LEU A 1196 13.30 -14.93 -7.00
C LEU A 1196 14.51 -15.88 -7.10
N VAL A 1197 14.37 -17.16 -6.77
CA VAL A 1197 15.42 -18.17 -7.04
C VAL A 1197 15.59 -18.41 -8.56
N PHE A 1198 14.50 -18.36 -9.32
CA PHE A 1198 14.50 -18.56 -10.78
C PHE A 1198 14.58 -17.26 -11.60
N ILE A 1199 14.56 -16.12 -10.92
CA ILE A 1199 14.70 -14.78 -11.47
C ILE A 1199 16.11 -14.28 -11.21
N ASP A 1200 16.70 -13.72 -12.26
CA ASP A 1200 17.97 -13.03 -12.26
C ASP A 1200 17.69 -11.58 -12.69
N PRO A 1201 17.76 -10.58 -11.78
CA PRO A 1201 17.43 -9.20 -12.15
C PRO A 1201 18.38 -8.63 -13.18
N ASP A 1202 19.61 -9.14 -13.21
CA ASP A 1202 20.64 -8.72 -14.14
C ASP A 1202 20.50 -9.48 -15.49
N GLU A 1203 19.52 -10.39 -15.65
CA GLU A 1203 19.17 -10.96 -16.98
C GLU A 1203 18.67 -9.87 -17.93
N CYS A 1204 17.94 -8.86 -17.44
CA CYS A 1204 17.56 -7.72 -18.28
C CYS A 1204 18.80 -6.92 -18.71
N ASN A 1205 19.63 -6.47 -17.78
CA ASN A 1205 20.78 -5.62 -18.13
C ASN A 1205 21.83 -6.37 -18.97
N ARG A 1206 21.93 -7.69 -18.83
CA ARG A 1206 22.87 -8.55 -19.58
C ARG A 1206 22.33 -9.07 -20.92
N VAL A 1207 21.01 -9.22 -21.06
CA VAL A 1207 20.34 -9.87 -22.21
C VAL A 1207 19.38 -8.93 -22.95
N LEU A 1208 19.23 -7.67 -22.50
CA LEU A 1208 18.47 -6.57 -23.14
C LEU A 1208 19.17 -5.19 -23.08
N GLU A 1209 20.17 -4.99 -22.24
CA GLU A 1209 20.94 -3.74 -22.17
C GLU A 1209 22.40 -3.92 -22.62
N GLU A 1210 23.11 -2.80 -22.78
CA GLU A 1210 24.47 -2.74 -23.34
C GLU A 1210 25.37 -1.87 -22.48
N ASN A 1211 25.67 -2.37 -21.29
CA ASN A 1211 26.69 -1.78 -20.45
C ASN A 1211 28.06 -2.18 -21.02
N THR A 1212 28.60 -1.34 -21.91
CA THR A 1212 29.93 -1.52 -22.54
C THR A 1212 31.05 -0.86 -21.73
N GLU A 1213 31.08 -1.11 -20.41
CA GLU A 1213 32.22 -0.79 -19.53
C GLU A 1213 32.60 -2.02 -18.69
N GLU A 1214 33.81 -2.02 -18.13
CA GLU A 1214 34.56 -3.24 -17.78
C GLU A 1214 34.11 -3.93 -16.47
N ASP A 1215 33.77 -5.23 -16.50
CA ASP A 1215 33.77 -6.10 -15.31
C ASP A 1215 33.92 -7.60 -15.66
N ASP A 1216 35.13 -8.01 -16.07
CA ASP A 1216 35.46 -9.37 -16.57
C ASP A 1216 35.65 -10.42 -15.43
N ASP A 1217 35.60 -9.99 -14.16
CA ASP A 1217 35.91 -10.80 -12.96
C ASP A 1217 34.65 -11.37 -12.25
N ALA A 1218 33.44 -11.12 -12.74
CA ALA A 1218 32.18 -11.51 -12.06
C ALA A 1218 31.74 -12.99 -12.26
N ILE A 1219 32.52 -13.81 -12.96
CA ILE A 1219 32.16 -15.21 -13.32
C ILE A 1219 32.84 -16.23 -12.39
N ASP A 1220 32.48 -16.25 -11.10
CA ASP A 1220 32.47 -17.47 -10.25
C ASP A 1220 31.84 -17.20 -8.85
N ALA A 1221 30.52 -17.00 -8.80
CA ALA A 1221 29.80 -16.90 -7.52
C ALA A 1221 28.37 -17.49 -7.55
N ASP A 1222 28.26 -18.72 -7.03
CA ASP A 1222 27.05 -19.31 -6.42
C ASP A 1222 25.90 -19.79 -7.34
N LEU A 1223 26.09 -20.98 -7.90
CA LEU A 1223 25.01 -21.93 -8.23
C LEU A 1223 25.36 -23.35 -7.73
N GLY A 1224 25.40 -23.53 -6.41
CA GLY A 1224 25.05 -24.81 -5.76
C GLY A 1224 26.17 -25.71 -5.20
N GLU A 1225 25.90 -26.18 -3.98
CA GLU A 1225 26.45 -27.36 -3.29
C GLU A 1225 27.96 -27.46 -2.96
N SER A 1226 28.28 -27.38 -1.66
CA SER A 1226 28.74 -28.59 -0.95
C SER A 1226 28.74 -28.49 0.60
N ALA A 1227 27.93 -29.35 1.22
CA ALA A 1227 28.10 -30.01 2.52
C ALA A 1227 28.70 -29.24 3.73
N PHE A 1228 27.84 -28.84 4.69
CA PHE A 1228 28.23 -28.64 6.09
C PHE A 1228 27.65 -29.72 7.01
N TRP A 1229 28.30 -30.89 7.04
CA TRP A 1229 28.15 -31.92 8.09
C TRP A 1229 29.41 -32.80 8.15
N LYS A 1230 30.40 -32.39 8.95
CA LYS A 1230 31.28 -33.32 9.70
C LYS A 1230 32.26 -32.66 10.67
N ASP A 1231 32.07 -33.02 11.94
CA ASP A 1231 33.03 -33.42 12.97
C ASP A 1231 34.28 -32.56 13.27
N GLU A 1232 34.44 -32.28 14.56
CA GLU A 1232 35.69 -31.86 15.21
C GLU A 1232 36.84 -32.87 14.95
N GLY A 1233 38.10 -32.40 14.86
CA GLY A 1233 39.23 -33.30 14.54
C GLY A 1233 40.66 -32.88 14.92
N GLY A 1234 40.97 -31.58 14.94
CA GLY A 1234 42.23 -31.03 15.45
C GLY A 1234 43.53 -31.38 14.69
N VAL A 1235 44.67 -31.11 15.35
CA VAL A 1235 46.07 -31.33 14.92
C VAL A 1235 46.64 -30.31 13.90
N GLU A 1236 47.07 -29.16 14.44
CA GLU A 1236 48.25 -28.40 13.99
C GLU A 1236 49.55 -29.24 14.02
N PRO A 1237 50.70 -28.78 13.47
CA PRO A 1237 50.91 -27.80 12.38
C PRO A 1237 51.99 -28.30 11.38
N VAL A 1238 52.44 -27.46 10.43
CA VAL A 1238 53.87 -27.17 10.12
C VAL A 1238 53.98 -26.06 9.08
N ALA A 1239 55.08 -25.30 9.11
CA ALA A 1239 55.25 -24.04 8.37
C ALA A 1239 56.25 -24.10 7.19
N THR A 1240 56.42 -22.94 6.54
CA THR A 1240 57.51 -22.53 5.62
C THR A 1240 57.63 -23.22 4.27
N SER A 1241 57.42 -22.45 3.20
CA SER A 1241 58.55 -21.89 2.42
C SER A 1241 58.18 -20.54 1.81
#